data_AF-A0A7C4VS79-F1
#
_entry.id   AF-A0A7C4VS79-F1
#
_cell.length_a   1.000
_cell.length_b   1.000
_cell.length_c   1.000
_cell.angle_alpha   90.00
_cell.angle_beta   90.00
_cell.angle_gamma   90.00
#
_symmetry.space_group_name_H-M   'P 1'
#
loop_
_entity.id
_entity.type
_entity.pdbx_description
1 polymer ?
#
loop_
_entity_poly.entity_id
_entity_poly.type
_entity_poly.pdbx_seq_one_letter_code
_entity_poly.pdbx_strand_id
1 'polypeptide(L)'
;MNSEKKTVKIRYFKNLLSPINFTLILLLIFLLLSSVSAILNSISCFLVSFFAIGFSITILVKRKCCEVNLFELIMDSVFISLLVSVSIILVLALLSLNSMKTFSVIQLVVYAIFSMFIIFKVNPRFKIRYGKTELLFFLFLILVFIGVNISFDKFYTPDEYFYLKNSLDFIKYNYMTPISYTPLRSFVDVLYGRFLWQATLASFIEATSIQLPYYFVNLPFFVLLLTAVFNLLRLLFDGNLENVIVIWLTVCSNPLIFILSHFILVDFALASLSLFAVYWFTRAFKSSGDVNLYCLIKCFVALLTMLLFKFNLLLLIAIWIAFVIFAFRNKLYRLSKWHKCLFLIVTAPVIAYELFLDIPALFTYYVLHNLQLNDLFARYVFFSPIGLLVNFLFRTPWASRTWFDIPNYEKLFIFFNILSPELMTPIISSFALLSFLVLRKKCESKMLAGASLIALSIAFIGFLSSGNYYDIQRDMLAVILLLQIIGLTSFFISLNGRRHFMYASMVLMQVITYFEYIVLANKNITSYLWGTKLENMFDRLLLMNIVLSILIFLICIDYSRLLIRFKILNSNFTLRTLILILLFSLLLTNNIDLTSYGLRNNTYFLDHRMGDITSQATNLEGRILVVSNAYALPLYTLNTDKIIFISPPLSAEEFYSFLKAGIKSKVILSNDVIATWISYRMGSNEYLQALPPIITTEEKTLKTPKPLFDESKDLLFHLSCINSSRIYTPLNSELKMTIFGSPIWENENQTRLMRFDGVDDYITVSGEPLLSPLQKLTVEVWFKTEKPQIGKFLVMGGYNNWTYDWGVCLSTNSTQMSFNVRGRKIYNPIISGNFNDGFWHQFIGVFDGKSITIYLDGKPVKSMMLEEPVTINPSDGFKIYIGSWSGGSKFDGYIGFVNVYADVFEPSDVIEQYTRAQGKGTGILAKVISATRNYVVFDVYGKGIYTSPTSGITVENVYIRPVKVGDSFNHTGLSIDIHSKKSFNGTLILNTYYFSKFQNLEVKEGYNHIELIFPNTIDSKPVGLAIGQKTEILILSDDGGLLANTIIASTVLKGLALLYVLLPIILLLLLYTYISHKERE
;
A
#
# COMPACT_ATOMS: atom_id res chain seq x y z
N MET A 1 34.92 8.96 62.23
CA MET A 1 34.06 7.78 61.93
C MET A 1 32.67 8.10 61.38
N ASN A 2 31.81 8.92 62.00
CA ASN A 2 30.45 9.18 61.46
C ASN A 2 30.41 10.12 60.22
N SER A 3 31.37 11.04 60.06
CA SER A 3 31.49 11.89 58.85
C SER A 3 32.06 11.12 57.65
N GLU A 4 32.99 10.19 57.87
CA GLU A 4 33.50 9.27 56.84
C GLU A 4 32.44 8.26 56.40
N LYS A 5 31.64 7.69 57.31
CA LYS A 5 30.51 6.82 56.92
C LYS A 5 29.44 7.56 56.13
N LYS A 6 29.17 8.85 56.43
CA LYS A 6 28.23 9.70 55.66
C LYS A 6 28.78 10.07 54.28
N THR A 7 30.06 10.44 54.18
CA THR A 7 30.70 10.76 52.90
C THR A 7 30.90 9.52 52.03
N VAL A 8 31.22 8.35 52.61
CA VAL A 8 31.25 7.06 51.90
C VAL A 8 29.86 6.66 51.41
N LYS A 9 28.79 6.80 52.23
CA LYS A 9 27.40 6.54 51.78
C LYS A 9 26.97 7.46 50.65
N ILE A 10 27.28 8.76 50.70
CA ILE A 10 26.96 9.73 49.65
C ILE A 10 27.77 9.45 48.36
N ARG A 11 29.02 9.02 48.49
CA ARG A 11 29.89 8.63 47.35
C ARG A 11 29.43 7.31 46.72
N TYR A 12 28.98 6.35 47.53
CA TYR A 12 28.35 5.11 47.05
C TYR A 12 27.02 5.40 46.34
N PHE A 13 26.15 6.25 46.91
CA PHE A 13 24.89 6.65 46.26
C PHE A 13 25.11 7.42 44.96
N LYS A 14 26.09 8.33 44.89
CA LYS A 14 26.49 9.01 43.66
C LYS A 14 27.08 8.05 42.61
N ASN A 15 27.81 7.02 43.03
CA ASN A 15 28.32 5.99 42.13
C ASN A 15 27.19 5.06 41.64
N LEU A 16 26.21 4.73 42.49
CA LEU A 16 25.03 3.93 42.12
C LEU A 16 24.13 4.66 41.10
N LEU A 17 24.06 5.99 41.18
CA LEU A 17 23.37 6.88 40.25
C LEU A 17 24.28 7.40 39.11
N SER A 18 25.48 6.83 38.94
CA SER A 18 26.26 7.12 37.74
C SER A 18 25.46 6.68 36.50
N PRO A 19 25.57 7.35 35.35
CA PRO A 19 24.77 7.04 34.16
C PRO A 19 24.84 5.56 33.75
N ILE A 20 26.01 4.92 33.96
CA ILE A 20 26.25 3.50 33.70
C ILE A 20 25.46 2.59 34.67
N ASN A 21 25.52 2.88 35.98
CA ASN A 21 24.78 2.11 36.97
C ASN A 21 23.28 2.39 36.90
N PHE A 22 22.87 3.59 36.48
CA PHE A 22 21.46 3.92 36.23
C PHE A 22 20.90 3.13 35.03
N THR A 23 21.64 3.00 33.92
CA THR A 23 21.20 2.16 32.77
C THR A 23 21.12 0.68 33.11
N LEU A 24 22.02 0.20 33.98
CA LEU A 24 22.03 -1.18 34.48
C LEU A 24 20.88 -1.45 35.47
N ILE A 25 20.61 -0.51 36.39
CA ILE A 25 19.54 -0.58 37.38
C ILE A 25 18.17 -0.43 36.71
N LEU A 26 18.03 0.49 35.75
CA LEU A 26 16.77 0.69 35.02
C LEU A 26 16.39 -0.59 34.27
N LEU A 27 17.36 -1.28 33.67
CA LEU A 27 17.14 -2.54 32.96
C LEU A 27 16.95 -3.74 33.90
N LEU A 28 17.57 -3.77 35.08
CA LEU A 28 17.26 -4.75 36.13
C LEU A 28 15.82 -4.59 36.64
N ILE A 29 15.38 -3.36 36.87
CA ILE A 29 14.00 -3.02 37.22
C ILE A 29 13.04 -3.36 36.07
N PHE A 30 13.45 -3.15 34.81
CA PHE A 30 12.65 -3.45 33.62
C PHE A 30 12.54 -4.95 33.32
N LEU A 31 13.60 -5.74 33.54
CA LEU A 31 13.59 -7.21 33.47
C LEU A 31 12.72 -7.84 34.58
N LEU A 32 12.65 -7.18 35.75
CA LEU A 32 11.71 -7.56 36.80
C LEU A 32 10.26 -7.21 36.40
N LEU A 33 10.05 -6.06 35.75
CA LEU A 33 8.73 -5.61 35.25
C LEU A 33 8.23 -6.40 34.02
N SER A 34 9.11 -7.01 33.22
CA SER A 34 8.71 -7.86 32.08
C SER A 34 7.99 -9.14 32.48
N SER A 35 7.96 -9.48 33.78
CA SER A 35 7.12 -10.56 34.30
C SER A 35 5.65 -10.14 34.53
N VAL A 36 5.33 -8.85 34.41
CA VAL A 36 4.02 -8.27 34.78
C VAL A 36 3.03 -8.27 33.63
N SER A 37 3.46 -7.97 32.39
CA SER A 37 2.60 -8.05 31.20
C SER A 37 3.39 -8.35 29.94
N ALA A 38 2.75 -8.99 28.97
CA ALA A 38 3.38 -9.35 27.72
C ALA A 38 3.78 -8.11 26.90
N ILE A 39 2.96 -7.05 26.91
CA ILE A 39 3.25 -5.78 26.22
C ILE A 39 4.51 -5.12 26.81
N LEU A 40 4.64 -5.07 28.14
CA LEU A 40 5.85 -4.55 28.78
C LEU A 40 7.09 -5.37 28.41
N ASN A 41 6.97 -6.71 28.33
CA ASN A 41 8.05 -7.56 27.86
C ASN A 41 8.46 -7.26 26.40
N SER A 42 7.49 -7.04 25.52
CA SER A 42 7.72 -6.67 24.11
C SER A 42 8.43 -5.32 23.99
N ILE A 43 8.07 -4.34 24.83
CA ILE A 43 8.76 -3.04 24.92
C ILE A 43 10.20 -3.24 25.42
N SER A 44 10.42 -4.08 26.44
CA SER A 44 11.75 -4.39 26.97
C SER A 44 12.66 -5.00 25.89
N CYS A 45 12.18 -6.02 25.20
CA CYS A 45 12.94 -6.71 24.14
C CYS A 45 13.23 -5.77 22.97
N PHE A 46 12.28 -4.90 22.61
CA PHE A 46 12.50 -3.84 21.63
C PHE A 46 13.64 -2.89 22.04
N LEU A 47 13.64 -2.40 23.28
CA LEU A 47 14.69 -1.49 23.77
C LEU A 47 16.08 -2.16 23.80
N VAL A 48 16.13 -3.46 24.14
CA VAL A 48 17.39 -4.22 24.09
C VAL A 48 17.89 -4.36 22.64
N SER A 49 16.98 -4.70 21.72
CA SER A 49 17.26 -4.90 20.29
C SER A 49 17.77 -3.65 19.60
N PHE A 50 17.16 -2.50 19.85
CA PHE A 50 17.38 -1.30 19.05
C PHE A 50 18.11 -0.17 19.79
N PHE A 51 18.55 -0.39 21.03
CA PHE A 51 19.31 0.61 21.78
C PHE A 51 20.38 0.03 22.72
N ALA A 52 20.03 -0.92 23.59
CA ALA A 52 20.88 -1.25 24.75
C ALA A 52 22.20 -1.94 24.37
N ILE A 53 22.18 -2.87 23.40
CA ILE A 53 23.40 -3.58 22.96
C ILE A 53 24.40 -2.59 22.33
N GLY A 54 23.93 -1.74 21.42
CA GLY A 54 24.76 -0.71 20.81
C GLY A 54 25.23 0.34 21.81
N PHE A 55 24.43 0.67 22.83
CA PHE A 55 24.87 1.52 23.93
C PHE A 55 26.06 0.94 24.69
N SER A 56 25.97 -0.34 25.05
CA SER A 56 27.08 -1.07 25.69
C SER A 56 28.34 -1.08 24.82
N ILE A 57 28.21 -1.41 23.52
CA ILE A 57 29.35 -1.42 22.58
C ILE A 57 29.95 -0.01 22.43
N THR A 58 29.11 1.02 22.31
CA THR A 58 29.57 2.41 22.14
C THR A 58 30.32 2.89 23.38
N ILE A 59 29.85 2.56 24.58
CA ILE A 59 30.56 2.85 25.84
C ILE A 59 31.92 2.15 25.87
N LEU A 60 31.99 0.89 25.45
CA LEU A 60 33.26 0.15 25.41
C LEU A 60 34.27 0.80 24.46
N VAL A 61 33.81 1.26 23.31
CA VAL A 61 34.65 1.91 22.32
C VAL A 61 35.10 3.28 22.80
N LYS A 62 34.19 4.07 23.39
CA LYS A 62 34.46 5.43 23.92
C LYS A 62 34.99 5.44 25.37
N ARG A 63 35.31 4.28 25.96
CA ARG A 63 35.63 4.11 27.41
C ARG A 63 36.73 5.01 27.96
N LYS A 64 37.70 5.37 27.12
CA LYS A 64 38.82 6.18 27.54
C LYS A 64 38.48 7.69 27.50
N CYS A 65 37.38 8.14 26.86
CA CYS A 65 37.09 9.57 26.61
C CYS A 65 37.05 10.36 27.92
N CYS A 66 37.35 11.67 27.88
CA CYS A 66 37.16 12.50 29.08
C CYS A 66 35.68 12.90 29.21
N GLU A 67 35.06 13.31 28.11
CA GLU A 67 33.65 13.69 28.02
C GLU A 67 33.00 13.18 26.74
N VAL A 68 31.71 12.81 26.81
CA VAL A 68 30.89 12.37 25.66
C VAL A 68 29.53 13.08 25.67
N ASN A 69 29.08 13.57 24.53
CA ASN A 69 27.74 14.14 24.37
C ASN A 69 26.67 13.04 24.38
N LEU A 70 25.62 13.18 25.19
CA LEU A 70 24.53 12.20 25.29
C LEU A 70 23.82 11.95 23.95
N PHE A 71 23.52 13.00 23.18
CA PHE A 71 22.78 12.85 21.93
C PHE A 71 23.61 12.12 20.86
N GLU A 72 24.92 12.38 20.81
CA GLU A 72 25.84 11.64 19.95
C GLU A 72 25.98 10.18 20.39
N LEU A 73 26.00 9.93 21.71
CA LEU A 73 26.02 8.58 22.26
C LEU A 73 24.74 7.81 21.90
N ILE A 74 23.55 8.40 22.05
CA ILE A 74 22.26 7.78 21.68
C ILE A 74 22.25 7.43 20.19
N MET A 75 22.66 8.37 19.35
CA MET A 75 22.69 8.24 17.89
C MET A 75 23.59 7.06 17.44
N ASP A 76 24.83 6.98 17.96
CA ASP A 76 25.74 5.86 17.71
C ASP A 76 25.17 4.52 18.21
N SER A 77 24.50 4.55 19.37
CA SER A 77 23.94 3.36 20.02
C SER A 77 22.81 2.74 19.21
N VAL A 78 21.91 3.55 18.66
CA VAL A 78 20.80 3.08 17.82
C VAL A 78 21.33 2.46 16.53
N PHE A 79 22.27 3.15 15.86
CA PHE A 79 22.86 2.66 14.61
C PHE A 79 23.56 1.31 14.78
N ILE A 80 24.37 1.16 15.83
CA ILE A 80 25.07 -0.09 16.13
C ILE A 80 24.08 -1.20 16.52
N SER A 81 23.08 -0.90 17.36
CA SER A 81 22.10 -1.90 17.80
C SER A 81 21.31 -2.47 16.62
N LEU A 82 20.95 -1.62 15.66
CA LEU A 82 20.26 -2.04 14.45
C LEU A 82 21.09 -3.04 13.62
N LEU A 83 22.37 -2.76 13.39
CA LEU A 83 23.25 -3.68 12.65
C LEU A 83 23.46 -5.00 13.39
N VAL A 84 23.57 -4.96 14.72
CA VAL A 84 23.72 -6.16 15.55
C VAL A 84 22.45 -7.02 15.51
N SER A 85 21.28 -6.42 15.68
CA SER A 85 20.00 -7.15 15.67
C SER A 85 19.73 -7.83 14.33
N VAL A 86 20.03 -7.15 13.22
CA VAL A 86 19.97 -7.78 11.89
C VAL A 86 20.99 -8.92 11.76
N SER A 87 22.22 -8.73 12.26
CA SER A 87 23.25 -9.77 12.18
C SER A 87 22.81 -11.03 12.94
N ILE A 88 22.20 -10.89 14.11
CA ILE A 88 21.74 -12.01 14.93
C ILE A 88 20.65 -12.81 14.20
N ILE A 89 19.63 -12.14 13.64
CA ILE A 89 18.53 -12.86 12.97
C ILE A 89 19.01 -13.56 11.69
N LEU A 90 19.92 -12.95 10.94
CA LEU A 90 20.55 -13.57 9.77
C LEU A 90 21.40 -14.79 10.15
N VAL A 91 22.14 -14.74 11.26
CA VAL A 91 22.93 -15.87 11.77
C VAL A 91 22.01 -17.02 12.21
N LEU A 92 20.90 -16.72 12.90
CA LEU A 92 19.91 -17.73 13.27
C LEU A 92 19.34 -18.45 12.05
N ALA A 93 18.96 -17.69 11.02
CA ALA A 93 18.46 -18.26 9.78
C ALA A 93 19.53 -19.07 9.02
N LEU A 94 20.78 -18.59 8.97
CA LEU A 94 21.92 -19.31 8.38
C LEU A 94 22.14 -20.67 9.05
N LEU A 95 21.99 -20.74 10.37
CA LEU A 95 22.11 -21.95 11.18
C LEU A 95 20.83 -22.81 11.19
N SER A 96 19.77 -22.38 10.48
CA SER A 96 18.46 -23.03 10.47
C SER A 96 17.85 -23.22 11.87
N LEU A 97 18.15 -22.30 12.80
CA LEU A 97 17.60 -22.29 14.16
C LEU A 97 16.24 -21.56 14.18
N ASN A 98 15.32 -21.99 15.05
CA ASN A 98 13.99 -21.39 15.15
C ASN A 98 14.04 -20.02 15.84
N SER A 99 13.90 -18.94 15.07
CA SER A 99 14.06 -17.55 15.54
C SER A 99 13.04 -17.15 16.62
N MET A 100 11.78 -17.61 16.50
CA MET A 100 10.61 -17.19 17.29
C MET A 100 10.79 -17.18 18.81
N LYS A 101 11.70 -18.01 19.34
CA LYS A 101 11.99 -18.07 20.79
C LYS A 101 13.45 -17.78 21.11
N THR A 102 14.36 -17.99 20.16
CA THR A 102 15.80 -17.88 20.41
C THR A 102 16.31 -16.46 20.27
N PHE A 103 15.69 -15.64 19.42
CA PHE A 103 16.17 -14.29 19.09
C PHE A 103 16.27 -13.39 20.33
N SER A 104 15.15 -13.20 21.05
CA SER A 104 15.10 -12.35 22.23
C SER A 104 16.01 -12.85 23.36
N VAL A 105 16.12 -14.17 23.52
CA VAL A 105 17.03 -14.78 24.52
C VAL A 105 18.49 -14.48 24.20
N ILE A 106 18.91 -14.66 22.94
CA ILE A 106 20.29 -14.38 22.52
C ILE A 106 20.63 -12.91 22.71
N GLN A 107 19.72 -11.99 22.35
CA GLN A 107 19.95 -10.57 22.56
C GLN A 107 20.12 -10.21 24.04
N LEU A 108 19.29 -10.79 24.92
CA LEU A 108 19.42 -10.61 26.37
C LEU A 108 20.74 -11.15 26.89
N VAL A 109 21.19 -12.32 26.42
CA VAL A 109 22.49 -12.92 26.78
C VAL A 109 23.65 -12.05 26.30
N VAL A 110 23.62 -11.61 25.03
CA VAL A 110 24.64 -10.73 24.45
C VAL A 110 24.74 -9.44 25.26
N TYR A 111 23.60 -8.83 25.57
CA TYR A 111 23.54 -7.63 26.39
C TYR A 111 24.11 -7.88 27.80
N ALA A 112 23.71 -8.97 28.47
CA ALA A 112 24.19 -9.32 29.80
C ALA A 112 25.71 -9.55 29.85
N ILE A 113 26.28 -10.18 28.83
CA ILE A 113 27.74 -10.39 28.71
C ILE A 113 28.45 -9.04 28.61
N PHE A 114 27.99 -8.16 27.72
CA PHE A 114 28.59 -6.84 27.57
C PHE A 114 28.44 -5.99 28.84
N SER A 115 27.28 -6.04 29.50
CA SER A 115 27.05 -5.28 30.72
C SER A 115 27.94 -5.77 31.87
N MET A 116 28.07 -7.09 32.05
CA MET A 116 29.00 -7.69 33.02
C MET A 116 30.44 -7.26 32.72
N PHE A 117 30.87 -7.32 31.46
CA PHE A 117 32.22 -6.91 31.06
C PHE A 117 32.49 -5.43 31.35
N ILE A 118 31.52 -4.55 31.12
CA ILE A 118 31.63 -3.11 31.43
C ILE A 118 31.82 -2.89 32.94
N ILE A 119 30.99 -3.54 33.76
CA ILE A 119 31.04 -3.43 35.23
C ILE A 119 32.40 -3.92 35.76
N PHE A 120 32.83 -5.12 35.37
CA PHE A 120 33.99 -5.76 35.99
C PHE A 120 35.34 -5.29 35.44
N LYS A 121 35.45 -4.99 34.14
CA LYS A 121 36.74 -4.70 33.50
C LYS A 121 36.96 -3.26 33.06
N VAL A 122 35.91 -2.50 32.73
CA VAL A 122 36.09 -1.22 32.02
C VAL A 122 35.98 -0.01 32.93
N ASN A 123 35.12 -0.06 33.95
CA ASN A 123 34.94 0.98 34.98
C ASN A 123 35.01 2.42 34.39
N PRO A 124 34.07 2.77 33.48
CA PRO A 124 34.12 3.99 32.68
C PRO A 124 34.17 5.25 33.55
N ARG A 125 35.24 6.05 33.42
CA ARG A 125 35.47 7.28 34.22
C ARG A 125 35.05 8.57 33.50
N PHE A 126 34.41 8.48 32.35
CA PHE A 126 34.09 9.64 31.50
C PHE A 126 32.79 10.32 31.92
N LYS A 127 32.71 11.64 31.74
CA LYS A 127 31.48 12.41 32.04
C LYS A 127 30.57 12.48 30.82
N ILE A 128 29.27 12.27 31.02
CA ILE A 128 28.27 12.47 29.97
C ILE A 128 27.73 13.89 30.06
N ARG A 129 27.84 14.66 28.98
CA ARG A 129 27.31 16.02 28.87
C ARG A 129 25.89 15.98 28.30
N TYR A 130 24.93 16.53 29.04
CA TYR A 130 23.53 16.68 28.63
C TYR A 130 22.90 17.95 29.25
N GLY A 131 21.99 18.60 28.53
CA GLY A 131 21.11 19.64 29.07
C GLY A 131 19.79 19.06 29.57
N LYS A 132 19.28 19.55 30.71
CA LYS A 132 17.98 19.10 31.25
C LYS A 132 16.80 19.48 30.35
N THR A 133 16.84 20.69 29.79
CA THR A 133 15.82 21.21 28.86
C THR A 133 15.81 20.42 27.56
N GLU A 134 16.99 20.14 27.00
CA GLU A 134 17.18 19.32 25.81
C GLU A 134 16.55 17.93 25.98
N LEU A 135 16.82 17.28 27.12
CA LEU A 135 16.27 15.97 27.44
C LEU A 135 14.74 16.00 27.60
N LEU A 136 14.19 17.06 28.21
CA LEU A 136 12.75 17.21 28.38
C LEU A 136 12.03 17.31 27.03
N PHE A 137 12.52 18.16 26.12
CA PHE A 137 11.94 18.28 24.78
C PHE A 137 12.14 17.00 23.94
N PHE A 138 13.28 16.33 24.10
CA PHE A 138 13.52 15.02 23.47
C PHE A 138 12.50 13.98 23.89
N LEU A 139 12.27 13.84 25.19
CA LEU A 139 11.26 12.93 25.73
C LEU A 139 9.84 13.34 25.30
N PHE A 140 9.55 14.65 25.28
CA PHE A 140 8.27 15.17 24.80
C PHE A 140 8.01 14.78 23.34
N LEU A 141 8.98 14.96 22.44
CA LEU A 141 8.83 14.57 21.02
C LEU A 141 8.65 13.06 20.85
N ILE A 142 9.32 12.22 21.65
CA ILE A 142 9.11 10.78 21.66
C ILE A 142 7.68 10.44 22.10
N LEU A 143 7.18 11.09 23.16
CA LEU A 143 5.81 10.87 23.63
C LEU A 143 4.77 11.33 22.60
N VAL A 144 5.00 12.45 21.91
CA VAL A 144 4.16 12.91 20.80
C VAL A 144 4.18 11.88 19.67
N PHE A 145 5.35 11.39 19.28
CA PHE A 145 5.47 10.34 18.25
C PHE A 145 4.66 9.10 18.61
N ILE A 146 4.81 8.58 19.83
CA ILE A 146 4.07 7.41 20.30
C ILE A 146 2.56 7.71 20.34
N GLY A 147 2.17 8.86 20.88
CA GLY A 147 0.77 9.27 20.98
C GLY A 147 0.07 9.36 19.62
N VAL A 148 0.71 10.02 18.64
CA VAL A 148 0.15 10.13 17.28
C VAL A 148 0.05 8.74 16.65
N ASN A 149 1.11 7.92 16.70
CA ASN A 149 1.12 6.58 16.09
C ASN A 149 0.12 5.60 16.73
N ILE A 150 -0.28 5.79 17.99
CA ILE A 150 -1.33 4.95 18.62
C ILE A 150 -2.74 5.45 18.28
N SER A 151 -2.90 6.73 17.95
CA SER A 151 -4.22 7.35 17.84
C SER A 151 -4.95 7.08 16.51
N PHE A 152 -4.26 6.57 15.50
CA PHE A 152 -4.81 6.38 14.15
C PHE A 152 -4.60 4.96 13.65
N ASP A 153 -5.70 4.34 13.21
CA ASP A 153 -5.65 3.10 12.44
C ASP A 153 -5.25 3.41 10.99
N LYS A 154 -4.62 2.43 10.32
CA LYS A 154 -4.17 2.59 8.95
C LYS A 154 -4.41 1.36 8.09
N PHE A 155 -4.54 1.60 6.80
CA PHE A 155 -4.50 0.62 5.73
C PHE A 155 -3.08 0.45 5.20
N TYR A 156 -2.58 -0.79 5.10
CA TYR A 156 -1.24 -1.07 4.58
C TYR A 156 -1.17 -0.86 3.07
N THR A 157 -0.12 -0.18 2.59
CA THR A 157 0.18 -0.10 1.16
C THR A 157 0.66 -1.46 0.59
N PRO A 158 0.62 -1.67 -0.73
CA PRO A 158 1.08 -2.93 -1.35
C PRO A 158 2.55 -3.25 -1.02
N ASP A 159 3.40 -2.23 -1.03
CA ASP A 159 4.82 -2.34 -0.68
C ASP A 159 5.01 -2.82 0.77
N GLU A 160 4.23 -2.26 1.72
CA GLU A 160 4.27 -2.70 3.12
C GLU A 160 3.81 -4.15 3.28
N TYR A 161 2.80 -4.56 2.52
CA TYR A 161 2.35 -5.95 2.51
C TYR A 161 3.48 -6.88 2.05
N PHE A 162 4.21 -6.54 0.98
CA PHE A 162 5.36 -7.33 0.55
C PHE A 162 6.46 -7.41 1.61
N TYR A 163 6.79 -6.29 2.26
CA TYR A 163 7.82 -6.29 3.29
C TYR A 163 7.42 -7.18 4.46
N LEU A 164 6.21 -7.01 4.98
CA LEU A 164 5.72 -7.78 6.12
C LEU A 164 5.59 -9.26 5.76
N LYS A 165 5.01 -9.58 4.61
CA LYS A 165 4.82 -10.97 4.18
C LYS A 165 6.17 -11.67 3.97
N ASN A 166 7.13 -11.03 3.30
CA ASN A 166 8.46 -11.60 3.12
C ASN A 166 9.23 -11.74 4.45
N SER A 167 9.10 -10.78 5.37
CA SER A 167 9.71 -10.88 6.70
C SER A 167 9.11 -12.00 7.55
N LEU A 168 7.78 -12.21 7.48
CA LEU A 168 7.10 -13.32 8.16
C LEU A 168 7.48 -14.67 7.55
N ASP A 169 7.57 -14.75 6.22
CA ASP A 169 8.01 -15.97 5.55
C ASP A 169 9.50 -16.26 5.86
N PHE A 170 10.34 -15.24 5.98
CA PHE A 170 11.73 -15.38 6.42
C PHE A 170 11.82 -15.95 7.84
N ILE A 171 11.01 -15.44 8.78
CA ILE A 171 10.92 -15.98 10.15
C ILE A 171 10.48 -17.45 10.13
N LYS A 172 9.49 -17.79 9.31
CA LYS A 172 8.89 -19.13 9.29
C LYS A 172 9.77 -20.17 8.57
N TYR A 173 10.48 -19.77 7.52
CA TYR A 173 11.12 -20.70 6.60
C TYR A 173 12.63 -20.47 6.37
N ASN A 174 13.24 -19.46 7.01
CA ASN A 174 14.66 -19.12 6.91
C ASN A 174 15.17 -18.82 5.49
N TYR A 175 14.32 -18.24 4.63
CA TYR A 175 14.73 -17.75 3.31
C TYR A 175 14.23 -16.33 3.03
N MET A 176 14.94 -15.57 2.20
CA MET A 176 14.53 -14.24 1.75
C MET A 176 14.28 -14.20 0.25
N THR A 177 13.30 -13.39 -0.16
CA THR A 177 12.95 -13.13 -1.56
C THR A 177 13.02 -11.63 -1.84
N PRO A 178 13.43 -11.20 -3.05
CA PRO A 178 13.50 -9.78 -3.37
C PRO A 178 12.10 -9.18 -3.50
N ILE A 179 11.97 -7.89 -3.26
CA ILE A 179 10.73 -7.16 -3.56
C ILE A 179 10.59 -6.87 -5.05
N SER A 180 11.68 -6.68 -5.79
CA SER A 180 11.64 -6.40 -7.23
C SER A 180 12.39 -7.47 -8.00
N TYR A 181 11.90 -7.78 -9.20
CA TYR A 181 12.50 -8.79 -10.08
C TYR A 181 12.78 -8.23 -11.47
N THR A 182 13.99 -8.48 -11.97
CA THR A 182 14.44 -8.11 -13.30
C THR A 182 15.10 -9.32 -14.00
N PRO A 183 14.43 -9.97 -14.97
CA PRO A 183 14.88 -11.24 -15.56
C PRO A 183 16.32 -11.24 -16.09
N LEU A 184 16.77 -10.11 -16.66
CA LEU A 184 18.09 -9.98 -17.28
C LEU A 184 19.20 -9.56 -16.29
N ARG A 185 18.84 -9.14 -15.07
CA ARG A 185 19.77 -8.52 -14.13
C ARG A 185 19.66 -9.14 -12.73
N SER A 186 19.87 -10.45 -12.63
CA SER A 186 19.81 -11.18 -11.35
C SER A 186 20.72 -10.63 -10.24
N PHE A 187 21.88 -10.05 -10.58
CA PHE A 187 22.73 -9.33 -9.61
C PHE A 187 22.05 -8.07 -9.06
N VAL A 188 21.29 -7.38 -9.90
CA VAL A 188 20.55 -6.15 -9.54
C VAL A 188 19.39 -6.50 -8.60
N ASP A 189 18.76 -7.66 -8.76
CA ASP A 189 17.73 -8.13 -7.82
C ASP A 189 18.26 -8.24 -6.38
N VAL A 190 19.56 -8.51 -6.20
CA VAL A 190 20.18 -8.52 -4.87
C VAL A 190 20.24 -7.13 -4.25
N LEU A 191 20.55 -6.11 -5.06
CA LEU A 191 20.64 -4.71 -4.62
C LEU A 191 19.26 -4.09 -4.38
N TYR A 192 18.30 -4.40 -5.25
CA TYR A 192 16.94 -3.85 -5.18
C TYR A 192 15.99 -4.68 -4.31
N GLY A 193 16.43 -5.88 -3.88
CA GLY A 193 15.66 -6.81 -3.07
C GLY A 193 15.35 -6.36 -1.64
N ARG A 194 15.94 -5.24 -1.18
CA ARG A 194 15.72 -4.62 0.15
C ARG A 194 15.86 -5.59 1.34
N PHE A 195 16.76 -6.56 1.22
CA PHE A 195 16.92 -7.63 2.21
C PHE A 195 17.25 -7.12 3.60
N LEU A 196 18.03 -6.03 3.73
CA LEU A 196 18.34 -5.44 5.03
C LEU A 196 17.10 -4.84 5.70
N TRP A 197 16.19 -4.21 4.93
CA TRP A 197 14.91 -3.73 5.48
C TRP A 197 14.04 -4.90 5.94
N GLN A 198 13.92 -5.94 5.12
CA GLN A 198 13.17 -7.14 5.48
C GLN A 198 13.74 -7.83 6.75
N ALA A 199 15.06 -7.89 6.88
CA ALA A 199 15.72 -8.43 8.07
C ALA A 199 15.50 -7.55 9.32
N THR A 200 15.48 -6.23 9.13
CA THR A 200 15.18 -5.27 10.21
C THR A 200 13.75 -5.46 10.70
N LEU A 201 12.79 -5.57 9.79
CA LEU A 201 11.40 -5.87 10.12
C LEU A 201 11.25 -7.22 10.81
N ALA A 202 11.90 -8.26 10.32
CA ALA A 202 11.89 -9.56 10.96
C ALA A 202 12.44 -9.49 12.39
N SER A 203 13.56 -8.78 12.61
CA SER A 203 14.12 -8.57 13.94
C SER A 203 13.18 -7.79 14.87
N PHE A 204 12.38 -6.86 14.34
CA PHE A 204 11.36 -6.15 15.09
C PHE A 204 10.18 -7.05 15.47
N ILE A 205 9.67 -7.84 14.52
CA ILE A 205 8.55 -8.78 14.75
C ILE A 205 8.93 -9.80 15.82
N GLU A 206 10.13 -10.36 15.72
CA GLU A 206 10.72 -11.29 16.69
C GLU A 206 10.90 -10.63 18.07
N ALA A 207 11.47 -9.42 18.14
CA ALA A 207 11.66 -8.70 19.39
C ALA A 207 10.35 -8.37 20.11
N THR A 208 9.26 -8.16 19.36
CA THR A 208 7.97 -7.67 19.90
C THR A 208 6.88 -8.75 19.96
N SER A 209 7.17 -9.96 19.47
CA SER A 209 6.21 -11.07 19.45
C SER A 209 4.83 -10.69 18.84
N ILE A 210 4.82 -9.79 17.84
CA ILE A 210 3.62 -9.28 17.13
C ILE A 210 2.67 -8.44 18.02
N GLN A 211 3.02 -8.17 19.28
CA GLN A 211 2.13 -7.46 20.21
C GLN A 211 2.08 -5.95 19.98
N LEU A 212 3.11 -5.39 19.37
CA LEU A 212 3.15 -3.98 19.01
C LEU A 212 2.76 -3.79 17.55
N PRO A 213 2.02 -2.71 17.21
CA PRO A 213 1.75 -2.40 15.82
C PRO A 213 3.04 -2.26 15.01
N TYR A 214 3.06 -2.82 13.80
CA TYR A 214 4.29 -2.95 13.02
C TYR A 214 4.99 -1.62 12.69
N TYR A 215 4.27 -0.50 12.65
CA TYR A 215 4.85 0.83 12.39
C TYR A 215 5.73 1.37 13.54
N PHE A 216 5.68 0.77 14.73
CA PHE A 216 6.63 1.07 15.81
C PHE A 216 8.08 0.75 15.45
N VAL A 217 8.33 -0.02 14.39
CA VAL A 217 9.68 -0.23 13.84
C VAL A 217 10.37 1.08 13.46
N ASN A 218 9.62 2.16 13.23
CA ASN A 218 10.16 3.49 12.92
C ASN A 218 10.67 4.26 14.15
N LEU A 219 10.33 3.86 15.37
CA LEU A 219 10.73 4.57 16.59
C LEU A 219 12.27 4.71 16.75
N PRO A 220 13.12 3.68 16.49
CA PRO A 220 14.56 3.83 16.54
C PRO A 220 15.07 4.83 15.49
N PHE A 221 14.48 4.83 14.29
CA PHE A 221 14.82 5.76 13.23
C PHE A 221 14.38 7.19 13.56
N PHE A 222 13.25 7.37 14.26
CA PHE A 222 12.84 8.68 14.75
C PHE A 222 13.81 9.20 15.82
N VAL A 223 14.25 8.36 16.76
CA VAL A 223 15.29 8.71 17.73
C VAL A 223 16.60 9.09 17.04
N LEU A 224 17.00 8.34 16.00
CA LEU A 224 18.19 8.64 15.20
C LEU A 224 18.05 9.99 14.49
N LEU A 225 16.88 10.29 13.90
CA LEU A 225 16.58 11.57 13.26
C LEU A 225 16.66 12.72 14.25
N LEU A 226 15.96 12.63 15.39
CA LEU A 226 15.95 13.65 16.43
C LEU A 226 17.37 14.00 16.87
N THR A 227 18.18 12.98 17.15
CA THR A 227 19.55 13.16 17.64
C THR A 227 20.50 13.67 16.56
N ALA A 228 20.37 13.20 15.32
CA ALA A 228 21.16 13.70 14.19
C ALA A 228 20.88 15.18 13.91
N VAL A 229 19.60 15.58 13.82
CA VAL A 229 19.21 16.98 13.60
C VAL A 229 19.69 17.87 14.74
N PHE A 230 19.52 17.44 16.00
CA PHE A 230 19.99 18.21 17.15
C PHE A 230 21.51 18.43 17.12
N ASN A 231 22.29 17.37 16.89
CA ASN A 231 23.74 17.46 16.83
C ASN A 231 24.21 18.30 15.62
N LEU A 232 23.53 18.19 14.47
CA LEU A 232 23.80 19.02 13.30
C LEU A 232 23.58 20.50 13.60
N LEU A 233 22.46 20.86 14.23
CA LEU A 233 22.18 22.25 14.62
C LEU A 233 23.18 22.78 15.65
N ARG A 234 23.62 21.93 16.58
CA ARG A 234 24.64 22.28 17.57
C ARG A 234 25.99 22.60 16.93
N LEU A 235 26.36 21.91 15.84
CA LEU A 235 27.56 22.24 15.05
C LEU A 235 27.45 23.63 14.40
N LEU A 236 26.25 24.04 13.99
CA LEU A 236 26.03 25.31 13.30
C LEU A 236 26.03 26.53 14.24
N PHE A 237 25.57 26.37 15.48
CA PHE A 237 25.29 27.49 16.41
C PHE A 237 26.20 27.63 17.64
N ASP A 238 27.32 26.89 17.73
CA ASP A 238 28.39 26.99 18.75
C ASP A 238 28.01 27.75 20.04
N GLY A 239 27.16 27.16 20.88
CA GLY A 239 26.84 27.66 22.22
C GLY A 239 25.51 28.40 22.40
N ASN A 240 24.80 28.80 21.33
CA ASN A 240 23.46 29.37 21.46
C ASN A 240 22.38 28.27 21.46
N LEU A 241 22.19 27.65 22.63
CA LEU A 241 21.26 26.51 22.80
C LEU A 241 19.79 26.89 22.57
N GLU A 242 19.39 28.13 22.86
CA GLU A 242 18.01 28.59 22.66
C GLU A 242 17.61 28.53 21.18
N ASN A 243 18.48 29.04 20.30
CA ASN A 243 18.27 28.96 18.85
C ASN A 243 18.23 27.51 18.36
N VAL A 244 19.11 26.64 18.89
CA VAL A 244 19.15 25.22 18.53
C VAL A 244 17.81 24.55 18.86
N ILE A 245 17.28 24.75 20.07
CA ILE A 245 16.04 24.11 20.51
C ILE A 245 14.85 24.56 19.65
N VAL A 246 14.72 25.86 19.36
CA VAL A 246 13.59 26.39 18.56
C VAL A 246 13.61 25.83 17.13
N ILE A 247 14.77 25.85 16.47
CA ILE A 247 14.91 25.29 15.11
C ILE A 247 14.65 23.78 15.15
N TRP A 248 15.20 23.09 16.15
CA TRP A 248 15.07 21.64 16.29
C TRP A 248 13.61 21.22 16.45
N LEU A 249 12.83 21.89 17.32
CA LEU A 249 11.40 21.65 17.48
C LEU A 249 10.61 21.91 16.18
N THR A 250 10.98 22.96 15.44
CA THR A 250 10.30 23.32 14.17
C THR A 250 10.58 22.29 13.06
N VAL A 251 11.82 21.80 12.96
CA VAL A 251 12.19 20.77 11.97
C VAL A 251 11.58 19.43 12.34
N CYS A 252 11.66 19.03 13.61
CA CYS A 252 11.17 17.72 14.06
C CYS A 252 9.64 17.65 14.17
N SER A 253 8.95 18.78 14.06
CA SER A 253 7.48 18.84 13.96
C SER A 253 6.97 18.86 12.51
N ASN A 254 7.85 18.75 11.51
CA ASN A 254 7.44 18.76 10.10
C ASN A 254 6.36 17.69 9.83
N PRO A 255 5.24 18.03 9.15
CA PRO A 255 4.12 17.10 8.93
C PRO A 255 4.51 15.77 8.30
N LEU A 256 5.48 15.78 7.38
CA LEU A 256 5.91 14.55 6.69
C LEU A 256 6.56 13.54 7.63
N ILE A 257 7.21 13.99 8.72
CA ILE A 257 7.83 13.08 9.69
C ILE A 257 6.76 12.18 10.32
N PHE A 258 5.66 12.77 10.79
CA PHE A 258 4.58 12.01 11.43
C PHE A 258 3.77 11.22 10.42
N ILE A 259 3.41 11.81 9.28
CA ILE A 259 2.63 11.09 8.26
C ILE A 259 3.43 9.86 7.78
N LEU A 260 4.70 10.04 7.40
CA LEU A 260 5.52 8.93 6.88
C LEU A 260 5.95 7.94 7.97
N SER A 261 6.03 8.35 9.24
CA SER A 261 6.35 7.40 10.32
C SER A 261 5.27 6.37 10.59
N HIS A 262 4.02 6.64 10.20
CA HIS A 262 2.96 5.65 10.32
C HIS A 262 3.13 4.53 9.31
N PHE A 263 3.89 4.71 8.23
CA PHE A 263 4.11 3.68 7.21
C PHE A 263 5.35 2.84 7.52
N ILE A 264 5.27 1.54 7.27
CA ILE A 264 6.39 0.58 7.40
C ILE A 264 7.22 0.58 6.10
N LEU A 265 7.19 1.70 5.39
CA LEU A 265 8.02 1.93 4.24
C LEU A 265 9.43 2.27 4.72
N VAL A 266 10.42 1.86 3.94
CA VAL A 266 11.83 2.09 4.25
C VAL A 266 12.22 3.57 4.17
N ASP A 267 11.43 4.41 3.50
CA ASP A 267 11.77 5.80 3.18
C ASP A 267 12.02 6.68 4.42
N PHE A 268 11.25 6.46 5.49
CA PHE A 268 11.48 7.13 6.77
C PHE A 268 12.84 6.75 7.37
N ALA A 269 13.17 5.46 7.37
CA ALA A 269 14.46 4.95 7.82
C ALA A 269 15.63 5.51 6.98
N LEU A 270 15.46 5.62 5.66
CA LEU A 270 16.45 6.23 4.76
C LEU A 270 16.66 7.71 5.10
N ALA A 271 15.61 8.46 5.41
CA ALA A 271 15.73 9.86 5.80
C ALA A 271 16.48 10.04 7.11
N SER A 272 16.24 9.17 8.10
CA SER A 272 16.99 9.17 9.36
C SER A 272 18.46 8.82 9.18
N LEU A 273 18.77 7.76 8.41
CA LEU A 273 20.14 7.35 8.09
C LEU A 273 20.87 8.41 7.25
N SER A 274 20.15 9.07 6.35
CA SER A 274 20.61 10.20 5.55
C SER A 274 21.06 11.36 6.46
N LEU A 275 20.21 11.82 7.36
CA LEU A 275 20.53 12.91 8.29
C LEU A 275 21.68 12.53 9.23
N PHE A 276 21.74 11.28 9.67
CA PHE A 276 22.87 10.72 10.42
C PHE A 276 24.18 10.78 9.62
N ALA A 277 24.15 10.39 8.33
CA ALA A 277 25.30 10.50 7.45
C ALA A 277 25.72 11.96 7.21
N VAL A 278 24.76 12.88 7.02
CA VAL A 278 25.04 14.32 6.86
C VAL A 278 25.68 14.92 8.11
N TYR A 279 25.25 14.52 9.30
CA TYR A 279 25.91 14.93 10.54
C TYR A 279 27.41 14.58 10.53
N TRP A 280 27.74 13.32 10.22
CA TRP A 280 29.15 12.90 10.16
C TRP A 280 29.91 13.58 9.01
N PHE A 281 29.26 13.77 7.87
CA PHE A 281 29.85 14.50 6.73
C PHE A 281 30.21 15.94 7.12
N THR A 282 29.26 16.69 7.69
CA THR A 282 29.47 18.08 8.07
C THR A 282 30.50 18.23 9.18
N ARG A 283 30.47 17.34 10.19
CA ARG A 283 31.47 17.28 11.26
C ARG A 283 32.88 16.93 10.75
N ALA A 284 33.00 16.25 9.61
CA ALA A 284 34.29 15.90 9.04
C ALA A 284 35.10 17.13 8.63
N PHE A 285 34.45 18.26 8.34
CA PHE A 285 35.12 19.49 7.99
C PHE A 285 35.24 20.37 9.24
N LYS A 286 36.41 20.97 9.46
CA LYS A 286 36.59 22.01 10.50
C LYS A 286 36.98 23.33 9.86
N SER A 287 36.79 24.42 10.61
CA SER A 287 37.16 25.78 10.18
C SER A 287 38.65 25.96 9.81
N SER A 288 39.54 25.08 10.28
CA SER A 288 40.97 25.07 9.93
C SER A 288 41.29 24.62 8.50
N GLY A 289 40.31 24.06 7.77
CA GLY A 289 40.52 23.46 6.45
C GLY A 289 40.95 21.99 6.48
N ASP A 290 41.17 21.42 7.68
CA ASP A 290 41.46 20.00 7.87
C ASP A 290 40.20 19.13 7.72
N VAL A 291 40.41 17.90 7.26
CA VAL A 291 39.36 16.89 7.13
C VAL A 291 39.59 15.76 8.13
N ASN A 292 38.61 15.52 8.99
CA ASN A 292 38.59 14.36 9.86
C ASN A 292 38.16 13.12 9.07
N LEU A 293 39.16 12.32 8.67
CA LEU A 293 38.97 11.07 7.93
C LEU A 293 38.04 10.09 8.65
N TYR A 294 38.05 10.03 9.98
CA TYR A 294 37.21 9.11 10.74
C TYR A 294 35.72 9.46 10.64
N CYS A 295 35.38 10.74 10.76
CA CYS A 295 34.02 11.22 10.55
C CYS A 295 33.55 10.94 9.11
N LEU A 296 34.45 11.12 8.14
CA LEU A 296 34.13 10.89 6.73
C LEU A 296 33.87 9.40 6.43
N ILE A 297 34.65 8.49 7.04
CA ILE A 297 34.39 7.05 6.88
C ILE A 297 33.09 6.65 7.60
N LYS A 298 32.77 7.23 8.77
CA LYS A 298 31.46 7.02 9.41
C LYS A 298 30.29 7.44 8.52
N CYS A 299 30.42 8.59 7.84
CA CYS A 299 29.46 9.04 6.84
C CYS A 299 29.29 7.98 5.73
N PHE A 300 30.39 7.49 5.14
CA PHE A 300 30.30 6.47 4.09
C PHE A 300 29.75 5.14 4.58
N VAL A 301 30.08 4.69 5.80
CA VAL A 301 29.47 3.50 6.40
C VAL A 301 27.96 3.67 6.54
N ALA A 302 27.50 4.83 7.01
CA ALA A 302 26.06 5.13 7.10
C ALA A 302 25.38 5.12 5.72
N LEU A 303 25.99 5.71 4.69
CA LEU A 303 25.47 5.72 3.33
C LEU A 303 25.46 4.33 2.68
N LEU A 304 26.49 3.51 2.92
CA LEU A 304 26.54 2.13 2.46
C LEU A 304 25.46 1.28 3.14
N THR A 305 25.26 1.43 4.45
CA THR A 305 24.13 0.81 5.16
C THR A 305 22.80 1.23 4.51
N MET A 306 22.61 2.52 4.25
CA MET A 306 21.41 3.04 3.59
C MET A 306 21.15 2.37 2.23
N LEU A 307 22.18 2.17 1.41
CA LEU A 307 22.07 1.47 0.12
C LEU A 307 21.61 0.01 0.26
N LEU A 308 22.03 -0.67 1.33
CA LEU A 308 21.60 -2.05 1.62
C LEU A 308 20.12 -2.12 2.07
N PHE A 309 19.59 -1.05 2.69
CA PHE A 309 18.17 -0.93 3.05
C PHE A 309 17.28 -0.75 1.82
N LYS A 310 17.61 0.23 0.99
CA LYS A 310 16.98 0.50 -0.31
C LYS A 310 18.04 1.13 -1.19
N PHE A 311 18.16 0.66 -2.42
CA PHE A 311 19.06 1.28 -3.38
C PHE A 311 18.56 2.70 -3.72
N ASN A 312 19.10 3.70 -3.02
CA ASN A 312 18.83 5.12 -3.21
C ASN A 312 20.15 5.90 -3.20
N LEU A 313 20.52 6.45 -4.36
CA LEU A 313 21.79 7.12 -4.57
C LEU A 313 21.74 8.64 -4.33
N LEU A 314 20.57 9.25 -4.10
CA LEU A 314 20.41 10.70 -4.14
C LEU A 314 21.41 11.43 -3.23
N LEU A 315 21.37 11.12 -1.94
CA LEU A 315 22.23 11.79 -0.97
C LEU A 315 23.68 11.33 -1.09
N LEU A 316 23.92 10.08 -1.46
CA LEU A 316 25.27 9.58 -1.71
C LEU A 316 25.95 10.36 -2.83
N ILE A 317 25.26 10.56 -3.96
CA ILE A 317 25.78 11.33 -5.10
C ILE A 317 25.99 12.79 -4.68
N ALA A 318 25.04 13.40 -3.97
CA ALA A 318 25.17 14.79 -3.54
C ALA A 318 26.37 15.02 -2.61
N ILE A 319 26.56 14.14 -1.61
CA ILE A 319 27.70 14.15 -0.69
C ILE A 319 29.00 13.86 -1.45
N TRP A 320 28.98 12.90 -2.37
CA TRP A 320 30.13 12.54 -3.19
C TRP A 320 30.58 13.72 -4.06
N ILE A 321 29.67 14.38 -4.78
CA ILE A 321 29.98 15.57 -5.60
C ILE A 321 30.54 16.69 -4.71
N ALA A 322 29.88 16.99 -3.58
CA ALA A 322 30.34 18.02 -2.65
C ALA A 322 31.74 17.72 -2.12
N PHE A 323 32.01 16.47 -1.74
CA PHE A 323 33.33 16.02 -1.30
C PHE A 323 34.37 16.11 -2.40
N VAL A 324 34.07 15.65 -3.62
CA VAL A 324 35.01 15.66 -4.75
C VAL A 324 35.38 17.09 -5.13
N ILE A 325 34.40 18.00 -5.23
CA ILE A 325 34.66 19.43 -5.48
C ILE A 325 35.56 20.02 -4.39
N PHE A 326 35.26 19.72 -3.12
CA PHE A 326 36.08 20.17 -1.99
C PHE A 326 37.51 19.60 -2.06
N ALA A 327 37.64 18.30 -2.33
CA ALA A 327 38.90 17.58 -2.38
C ALA A 327 39.81 18.08 -3.50
N PHE A 328 39.25 18.35 -4.69
CA PHE A 328 39.98 18.94 -5.80
C PHE A 328 40.39 20.38 -5.52
N ARG A 329 39.43 21.22 -5.08
CA ARG A 329 39.68 22.64 -4.79
C ARG A 329 40.79 22.84 -3.76
N ASN A 330 40.82 21.99 -2.73
CA ASN A 330 41.79 22.07 -1.64
C ASN A 330 42.98 21.12 -1.80
N LYS A 331 43.10 20.42 -2.94
CA LYS A 331 44.19 19.47 -3.25
C LYS A 331 44.42 18.44 -2.13
N LEU A 332 43.36 17.89 -1.54
CA LEU A 332 43.45 16.95 -0.41
C LEU A 332 44.34 15.75 -0.70
N TYR A 333 44.35 15.27 -1.95
CA TYR A 333 45.19 14.17 -2.42
C TYR A 333 46.71 14.45 -2.35
N ARG A 334 47.11 15.69 -2.06
CA ARG A 334 48.52 16.07 -1.83
C ARG A 334 48.89 16.19 -0.35
N LEU A 335 47.92 16.17 0.58
CA LEU A 335 48.16 16.40 2.01
C LEU A 335 48.84 15.21 2.69
N SER A 336 48.32 14.00 2.50
CA SER A 336 48.95 12.78 3.03
C SER A 336 48.63 11.55 2.18
N LYS A 337 49.40 10.46 2.39
CA LYS A 337 49.14 9.17 1.73
C LYS A 337 47.71 8.68 1.99
N TRP A 338 47.21 8.85 3.21
CA TRP A 338 45.83 8.46 3.58
C TRP A 338 44.77 9.28 2.86
N HIS A 339 44.95 10.60 2.71
CA HIS A 339 44.02 11.43 1.93
C HIS A 339 44.04 11.08 0.44
N LYS A 340 45.21 10.77 -0.11
CA LYS A 340 45.35 10.29 -1.50
C LYS A 340 44.63 8.96 -1.70
N CYS A 341 44.85 8.00 -0.80
CA CYS A 341 44.17 6.70 -0.84
C CYS A 341 42.66 6.87 -0.73
N LEU A 342 42.17 7.68 0.23
CA LEU A 342 40.74 7.92 0.39
C LEU A 342 40.13 8.56 -0.86
N PHE A 343 40.81 9.57 -1.43
CA PHE A 343 40.35 10.21 -2.67
C PHE A 343 40.26 9.20 -3.83
N LEU A 344 41.26 8.33 -4.00
CA LEU A 344 41.26 7.29 -5.04
C LEU A 344 40.15 6.25 -4.82
N ILE A 345 39.97 5.76 -3.59
CA ILE A 345 38.94 4.78 -3.24
C ILE A 345 37.54 5.33 -3.50
N VAL A 346 37.32 6.63 -3.26
CA VAL A 346 36.01 7.27 -3.44
C VAL A 346 35.71 7.61 -4.91
N THR A 347 36.73 7.91 -5.72
CA THR A 347 36.52 8.41 -7.09
C THR A 347 36.74 7.35 -8.18
N ALA A 348 37.78 6.53 -8.05
CA ALA A 348 38.16 5.58 -9.10
C ALA A 348 37.07 4.53 -9.39
N PRO A 349 36.36 3.94 -8.40
CA PRO A 349 35.31 2.96 -8.69
C PRO A 349 34.13 3.55 -9.46
N VAL A 350 33.75 4.80 -9.17
CA VAL A 350 32.65 5.48 -9.87
C VAL A 350 33.02 5.74 -11.32
N ILE A 351 34.25 6.26 -11.55
CA ILE A 351 34.74 6.52 -12.91
C ILE A 351 34.90 5.20 -13.70
N ALA A 352 35.43 4.16 -13.06
CA ALA A 352 35.56 2.84 -13.68
C ALA A 352 34.20 2.23 -14.03
N TYR A 353 33.21 2.37 -13.15
CA TYR A 353 31.84 1.93 -13.41
C TYR A 353 31.26 2.60 -14.66
N GLU A 354 31.37 3.91 -14.78
CA GLU A 354 30.89 4.65 -15.96
C GLU A 354 31.63 4.23 -17.24
N LEU A 355 32.97 4.19 -17.19
CA LEU A 355 33.79 3.93 -18.38
C LEU A 355 33.73 2.48 -18.87
N PHE A 356 33.59 1.50 -17.98
CA PHE A 356 33.68 0.08 -18.34
C PHE A 356 32.33 -0.64 -18.38
N LEU A 357 31.28 -0.09 -17.75
CA LEU A 357 29.96 -0.72 -17.74
C LEU A 357 28.88 0.17 -18.36
N ASP A 358 28.65 1.36 -17.82
CA ASP A 358 27.50 2.18 -18.25
C ASP A 358 27.65 2.75 -19.66
N ILE A 359 28.76 3.45 -19.94
CA ILE A 359 29.03 4.02 -21.26
C ILE A 359 29.08 2.92 -22.34
N PRO A 360 29.80 1.80 -22.16
CA PRO A 360 29.77 0.70 -23.12
C PRO A 360 28.37 0.13 -23.34
N ALA A 361 27.56 -0.04 -22.28
CA ALA A 361 26.18 -0.49 -22.42
C ALA A 361 25.35 0.49 -23.28
N LEU A 362 25.41 1.78 -22.99
CA LEU A 362 24.69 2.80 -23.76
C LEU A 362 25.18 2.90 -25.21
N PHE A 363 26.49 2.85 -25.43
CA PHE A 363 27.10 2.93 -26.76
C PHE A 363 26.72 1.73 -27.63
N THR A 364 26.80 0.52 -27.07
CA THR A 364 26.43 -0.71 -27.78
C THR A 364 24.94 -0.74 -28.15
N TYR A 365 24.09 -0.20 -27.29
CA TYR A 365 22.65 -0.11 -27.53
C TYR A 365 22.28 1.00 -28.53
N TYR A 366 22.69 2.25 -28.27
CA TYR A 366 22.25 3.41 -29.04
C TYR A 366 23.06 3.68 -30.31
N VAL A 367 24.34 3.28 -30.36
CA VAL A 367 25.24 3.57 -31.50
C VAL A 367 25.45 2.33 -32.35
N LEU A 368 25.76 1.19 -31.73
CA LEU A 368 26.04 -0.04 -32.48
C LEU A 368 24.79 -0.89 -32.78
N HIS A 369 23.66 -0.62 -32.12
CA HIS A 369 22.42 -1.40 -32.21
C HIS A 369 22.64 -2.92 -32.02
N ASN A 370 23.59 -3.32 -31.18
CA ASN A 370 23.93 -4.73 -30.94
C ASN A 370 23.46 -5.18 -29.56
N LEU A 371 22.31 -5.86 -29.51
CA LEU A 371 21.69 -6.33 -28.27
C LEU A 371 22.53 -7.38 -27.53
N GLN A 372 23.19 -8.30 -28.25
CA GLN A 372 24.01 -9.34 -27.61
C GLN A 372 25.21 -8.74 -26.88
N LEU A 373 25.85 -7.75 -27.50
CA LEU A 373 26.97 -7.04 -26.88
C LEU A 373 26.48 -6.12 -25.75
N ASN A 374 25.31 -5.49 -25.91
CA ASN A 374 24.68 -4.73 -24.83
C ASN A 374 24.39 -5.60 -23.61
N ASP A 375 23.86 -6.80 -23.78
CA ASP A 375 23.52 -7.72 -22.69
C ASP A 375 24.73 -8.06 -21.80
N LEU A 376 25.94 -8.13 -22.36
CA LEU A 376 27.18 -8.37 -21.59
C LEU A 376 27.47 -7.25 -20.58
N PHE A 377 27.29 -5.99 -21.00
CA PHE A 377 27.54 -4.84 -20.14
C PHE A 377 26.32 -4.52 -19.25
N ALA A 378 25.13 -4.47 -19.86
CA ALA A 378 23.88 -4.05 -19.23
C ALA A 378 23.43 -4.96 -18.07
N ARG A 379 23.89 -6.22 -18.03
CA ARG A 379 23.64 -7.14 -16.91
C ARG A 379 24.18 -6.62 -15.56
N TYR A 380 25.29 -5.87 -15.59
CA TYR A 380 25.95 -5.33 -14.39
C TYR A 380 25.63 -3.84 -14.14
N VAL A 381 24.96 -3.17 -15.07
CA VAL A 381 24.54 -1.77 -14.93
C VAL A 381 23.31 -1.72 -14.03
N PHE A 382 23.51 -1.30 -12.78
CA PHE A 382 22.43 -1.10 -11.80
C PHE A 382 21.90 0.34 -11.78
N PHE A 383 22.69 1.33 -12.21
CA PHE A 383 22.27 2.72 -12.35
C PHE A 383 22.99 3.41 -13.52
N SER A 384 22.28 4.18 -14.34
CA SER A 384 22.86 4.81 -15.53
C SER A 384 22.69 6.34 -15.48
N PRO A 385 23.60 7.09 -14.84
CA PRO A 385 23.50 8.56 -14.79
C PRO A 385 23.59 9.17 -16.18
N ILE A 386 24.45 8.64 -17.04
CA ILE A 386 24.59 9.11 -18.42
C ILE A 386 23.35 8.75 -19.22
N GLY A 387 22.79 7.54 -19.03
CA GLY A 387 21.54 7.15 -19.67
C GLY A 387 20.36 8.04 -19.28
N LEU A 388 20.28 8.45 -18.01
CA LEU A 388 19.29 9.43 -17.55
C LEU A 388 19.48 10.79 -18.24
N LEU A 389 20.72 11.29 -18.36
CA LEU A 389 21.00 12.54 -19.07
C LEU A 389 20.66 12.44 -20.56
N VAL A 390 20.97 11.32 -21.21
CA VAL A 390 20.64 11.07 -22.62
C VAL A 390 19.13 11.08 -22.79
N ASN A 391 18.38 10.32 -22.00
CA ASN A 391 16.92 10.28 -22.07
C ASN A 391 16.27 11.64 -21.74
N PHE A 392 16.91 12.44 -20.89
CA PHE A 392 16.43 13.77 -20.54
C PHE A 392 16.65 14.80 -21.65
N LEU A 393 17.73 14.69 -22.42
CA LEU A 393 18.09 15.66 -23.47
C LEU A 393 17.66 15.23 -24.88
N PHE A 394 17.55 13.93 -25.14
CA PHE A 394 17.31 13.34 -26.46
C PHE A 394 16.15 12.34 -26.42
N ARG A 395 15.35 12.30 -27.50
CA ARG A 395 14.28 11.31 -27.64
C ARG A 395 14.88 9.93 -27.93
N THR A 396 14.55 8.97 -27.09
CA THR A 396 14.90 7.55 -27.26
C THR A 396 13.62 6.72 -27.36
N PRO A 397 13.65 5.45 -27.82
CA PRO A 397 12.46 4.61 -27.96
C PRO A 397 11.61 4.47 -26.69
N TRP A 398 12.21 4.72 -25.53
CA TRP A 398 11.61 4.56 -24.20
C TRP A 398 11.39 5.89 -23.48
N ALA A 399 12.06 6.96 -23.92
CA ALA A 399 11.89 8.29 -23.35
C ALA A 399 10.73 9.00 -24.03
N SER A 400 9.59 9.05 -23.33
CA SER A 400 8.36 9.65 -23.85
C SER A 400 8.41 11.18 -23.91
N ARG A 401 9.29 11.83 -23.13
CA ARG A 401 9.42 13.30 -23.04
C ARG A 401 10.86 13.72 -22.73
N THR A 402 11.38 14.71 -23.45
CA THR A 402 12.66 15.39 -23.15
C THR A 402 12.44 16.67 -22.34
N TRP A 403 13.50 17.28 -21.81
CA TRP A 403 13.45 18.60 -21.14
C TRP A 403 12.71 19.67 -21.95
N PHE A 404 12.85 19.64 -23.28
CA PHE A 404 12.23 20.59 -24.19
C PHE A 404 10.73 20.33 -24.39
N ASP A 405 10.29 19.08 -24.21
CA ASP A 405 8.88 18.68 -24.30
C ASP A 405 8.08 19.02 -23.01
N ILE A 406 8.77 19.21 -21.87
CA ILE A 406 8.12 19.45 -20.58
C ILE A 406 7.75 20.95 -20.44
N PRO A 407 6.46 21.28 -20.22
CA PRO A 407 6.02 22.68 -20.09
C PRO A 407 6.51 23.31 -18.78
N ASN A 408 6.67 24.63 -18.79
CA ASN A 408 7.26 25.38 -17.66
C ASN A 408 6.46 25.22 -16.35
N TYR A 409 5.13 25.20 -16.41
CA TYR A 409 4.31 25.01 -15.20
C TYR A 409 4.56 23.63 -14.55
N GLU A 410 4.86 22.60 -15.34
CA GLU A 410 5.13 21.25 -14.81
C GLU A 410 6.53 21.16 -14.18
N LYS A 411 7.50 21.85 -14.77
CA LYS A 411 8.82 22.07 -14.15
C LYS A 411 8.67 22.76 -12.80
N LEU A 412 7.90 23.85 -12.74
CA LEU A 412 7.63 24.56 -11.49
C LEU A 412 6.90 23.67 -10.48
N PHE A 413 5.91 22.89 -10.90
CA PHE A 413 5.18 21.97 -10.03
C PHE A 413 6.11 20.93 -9.36
N ILE A 414 7.00 20.29 -10.12
CA ILE A 414 7.99 19.35 -9.53
C ILE A 414 8.91 20.10 -8.55
N PHE A 415 9.41 21.26 -8.95
CA PHE A 415 10.31 22.04 -8.11
C PHE A 415 9.66 22.42 -6.77
N PHE A 416 8.39 22.83 -6.79
CA PHE A 416 7.66 23.17 -5.56
C PHE A 416 7.25 21.96 -4.73
N ASN A 417 6.96 20.80 -5.33
CA ASN A 417 6.77 19.59 -4.52
C ASN A 417 8.05 19.16 -3.78
N ILE A 418 9.24 19.44 -4.33
CA ILE A 418 10.53 19.17 -3.66
C ILE A 418 10.86 20.27 -2.64
N LEU A 419 10.68 21.55 -3.00
CA LEU A 419 10.93 22.68 -2.11
C LEU A 419 9.92 22.73 -0.96
N SER A 420 8.71 22.22 -1.20
CA SER A 420 7.56 22.12 -0.31
C SER A 420 7.21 23.43 0.42
N PRO A 421 7.04 24.55 -0.30
CA PRO A 421 6.79 25.86 0.30
C PRO A 421 5.53 25.93 1.15
N GLU A 422 4.55 25.05 0.97
CA GLU A 422 3.38 24.91 1.84
C GLU A 422 3.73 24.27 3.18
N LEU A 423 4.63 23.28 3.18
CA LEU A 423 5.05 22.53 4.38
C LEU A 423 6.14 23.26 5.15
N MET A 424 7.13 23.80 4.43
CA MET A 424 8.24 24.54 5.00
C MET A 424 7.94 26.03 5.15
N THR A 425 6.83 26.54 4.61
CA THR A 425 6.52 27.97 4.44
C THR A 425 7.39 28.67 3.39
N PRO A 426 6.88 29.73 2.72
CA PRO A 426 7.64 30.46 1.70
C PRO A 426 8.93 31.08 2.24
N ILE A 427 8.94 31.54 3.50
CA ILE A 427 10.13 32.15 4.11
C ILE A 427 11.27 31.15 4.21
N ILE A 428 11.03 29.94 4.74
CA ILE A 428 12.09 28.95 4.90
C ILE A 428 12.57 28.48 3.52
N SER A 429 11.65 28.30 2.57
CA SER A 429 11.95 27.95 1.18
C SER A 429 12.86 28.97 0.50
N SER A 430 12.55 30.26 0.65
CA SER A 430 13.39 31.34 0.11
C SER A 430 14.79 31.36 0.74
N PHE A 431 14.90 31.20 2.06
CA PHE A 431 16.20 31.13 2.73
C PHE A 431 16.97 29.85 2.41
N ALA A 432 16.29 28.74 2.15
CA ALA A 432 16.93 27.49 1.73
C ALA A 432 17.65 27.69 0.40
N LEU A 433 17.03 28.38 -0.57
CA LEU A 433 17.66 28.72 -1.85
C LEU A 433 18.81 29.72 -1.70
N LEU A 434 18.68 30.69 -0.79
CA LEU A 434 19.75 31.67 -0.50
C LEU A 434 20.85 31.13 0.43
N SER A 435 20.69 29.91 0.95
CA SER A 435 21.52 29.38 2.04
C SER A 435 23.00 29.34 1.70
N PHE A 436 23.38 29.01 0.46
CA PHE A 436 24.78 28.98 0.04
C PHE A 436 25.47 30.35 0.11
N LEU A 437 24.73 31.43 -0.11
CA LEU A 437 25.25 32.80 0.01
C LEU A 437 25.38 33.21 1.49
N VAL A 438 24.43 32.78 2.32
CA VAL A 438 24.40 33.11 3.75
C VAL A 438 25.46 32.29 4.52
N LEU A 439 25.48 30.98 4.33
CA LEU A 439 26.27 29.99 5.07
C LEU A 439 27.71 29.78 4.54
N ARG A 440 28.25 30.73 3.78
CA ARG A 440 29.58 30.62 3.14
C ARG A 440 30.80 30.79 4.07
N LYS A 441 30.62 31.29 5.31
CA LYS A 441 31.73 31.69 6.20
C LYS A 441 32.44 30.48 6.82
N LYS A 442 31.69 29.59 7.48
CA LYS A 442 32.24 28.39 8.12
C LYS A 442 32.29 27.24 7.11
N CYS A 443 33.32 26.41 7.18
CA CYS A 443 33.47 25.28 6.26
C CYS A 443 32.32 24.29 6.43
N GLU A 444 31.92 23.98 7.68
CA GLU A 444 30.85 23.02 7.96
C GLU A 444 29.52 23.47 7.36
N SER A 445 29.14 24.73 7.59
CA SER A 445 27.89 25.29 7.08
C SER A 445 27.88 25.40 5.55
N LYS A 446 29.04 25.69 4.95
CA LYS A 446 29.20 25.75 3.49
C LYS A 446 29.06 24.36 2.86
N MET A 447 29.66 23.33 3.45
CA MET A 447 29.55 21.95 2.96
C MET A 447 28.12 21.43 3.10
N LEU A 448 27.45 21.72 4.21
CA LEU A 448 26.04 21.39 4.40
C LEU A 448 25.15 22.04 3.33
N ALA A 449 25.24 23.36 3.17
CA ALA A 449 24.43 24.09 2.18
C ALA A 449 24.72 23.60 0.74
N GLY A 450 25.99 23.36 0.41
CA GLY A 450 26.38 22.83 -0.89
C GLY A 450 25.79 21.45 -1.17
N ALA A 451 25.94 20.50 -0.24
CA ALA A 451 25.40 19.15 -0.40
C ALA A 451 23.86 19.17 -0.52
N SER A 452 23.16 19.97 0.29
CA SER A 452 21.70 20.08 0.22
C SER A 452 21.20 20.67 -1.10
N LEU A 453 21.85 21.71 -1.65
CA LEU A 453 21.44 22.31 -2.93
C LEU A 453 21.79 21.42 -4.13
N ILE A 454 22.90 20.67 -4.05
CA ILE A 454 23.22 19.64 -5.05
C ILE A 454 22.17 18.53 -5.02
N ALA A 455 21.76 18.08 -3.82
CA ALA A 455 20.70 17.09 -3.67
C ALA A 455 19.36 17.56 -4.25
N LEU A 456 18.96 18.82 -3.97
CA LEU A 456 17.79 19.47 -4.58
C LEU A 456 17.87 19.45 -6.12
N SER A 457 19.03 19.79 -6.69
CA SER A 457 19.22 19.85 -8.13
C SER A 457 19.14 18.48 -8.80
N ILE A 458 19.76 17.46 -8.19
CA ILE A 458 19.72 16.07 -8.68
C ILE A 458 18.29 15.53 -8.59
N ALA A 459 17.60 15.76 -7.47
CA ALA A 459 16.22 15.35 -7.29
C ALA A 459 15.32 15.95 -8.38
N PHE A 460 15.45 17.25 -8.61
CA PHE A 460 14.69 17.97 -9.63
C PHE A 460 14.86 17.38 -11.02
N ILE A 461 16.11 17.16 -11.46
CA ILE A 461 16.41 16.56 -12.76
C ILE A 461 15.91 15.12 -12.83
N GLY A 462 16.11 14.34 -11.75
CA GLY A 462 15.70 12.94 -11.67
C GLY A 462 14.20 12.74 -11.82
N PHE A 463 13.38 13.53 -11.15
CA PHE A 463 11.91 13.44 -11.27
C PHE A 463 11.37 13.94 -12.60
N LEU A 464 11.98 14.98 -13.16
CA LEU A 464 11.64 15.42 -14.51
C LEU A 464 11.94 14.33 -15.54
N SER A 465 13.06 13.63 -15.39
CA SER A 465 13.44 12.55 -16.30
C SER A 465 12.55 11.30 -16.13
N SER A 466 12.06 11.01 -14.93
CA SER A 466 11.25 9.81 -14.69
C SER A 466 9.76 10.01 -14.98
N GLY A 467 9.28 11.26 -14.94
CA GLY A 467 7.85 11.58 -15.07
C GLY A 467 6.99 11.06 -13.90
N ASN A 468 7.61 10.63 -12.79
CA ASN A 468 6.88 10.13 -11.62
C ASN A 468 6.64 11.25 -10.60
N TYR A 469 5.40 11.75 -10.54
CA TYR A 469 5.04 12.89 -9.71
C TYR A 469 4.47 12.50 -8.32
N TYR A 470 4.00 11.27 -8.15
CA TYR A 470 3.17 10.87 -6.99
C TYR A 470 3.99 10.66 -5.71
N ASP A 471 5.26 10.27 -5.84
CA ASP A 471 6.10 9.85 -4.72
C ASP A 471 7.21 10.86 -4.36
N ILE A 472 7.18 12.07 -4.95
CA ILE A 472 8.24 13.09 -4.78
C ILE A 472 8.55 13.33 -3.28
N GLN A 473 7.54 13.64 -2.47
CA GLN A 473 7.76 13.96 -1.06
C GLN A 473 8.23 12.77 -0.24
N ARG A 474 7.78 11.57 -0.59
CA ARG A 474 8.19 10.32 0.07
C ARG A 474 9.67 10.08 -0.15
N ASP A 475 10.13 10.12 -1.40
CA ASP A 475 11.52 9.85 -1.76
C ASP A 475 12.46 11.02 -1.40
N MET A 476 11.93 12.25 -1.21
CA MET A 476 12.70 13.46 -0.90
C MET A 476 12.68 13.89 0.57
N LEU A 477 12.09 13.09 1.48
CA LEU A 477 11.96 13.46 2.90
C LEU A 477 13.27 13.98 3.50
N ALA A 478 14.39 13.30 3.24
CA ALA A 478 15.71 13.72 3.72
C ALA A 478 16.12 15.11 3.21
N VAL A 479 15.89 15.39 1.92
CA VAL A 479 16.25 16.66 1.27
C VAL A 479 15.37 17.77 1.79
N ILE A 480 14.06 17.56 1.92
CA ILE A 480 13.11 18.53 2.49
C ILE A 480 13.57 18.95 3.90
N LEU A 481 13.89 17.99 4.77
CA LEU A 481 14.37 18.28 6.13
C LEU A 481 15.70 19.04 6.12
N LEU A 482 16.63 18.69 5.21
CA LEU A 482 17.88 19.42 5.04
C LEU A 482 17.67 20.86 4.56
N LEU A 483 16.78 21.09 3.60
CA LEU A 483 16.40 22.42 3.13
C LEU A 483 15.78 23.24 4.26
N GLN A 484 14.95 22.62 5.10
CA GLN A 484 14.37 23.26 6.27
C GLN A 484 15.44 23.67 7.29
N ILE A 485 16.42 22.80 7.56
CA ILE A 485 17.55 23.08 8.45
C ILE A 485 18.39 24.24 7.92
N ILE A 486 18.82 24.21 6.65
CA ILE A 486 19.66 25.28 6.09
C ILE A 486 18.89 26.59 5.91
N GLY A 487 17.58 26.53 5.63
CA GLY A 487 16.71 27.69 5.52
C GLY A 487 16.55 28.40 6.86
N LEU A 488 16.16 27.67 7.92
CA LEU A 488 16.02 28.22 9.27
C LEU A 488 17.34 28.74 9.84
N THR A 489 18.44 28.02 9.62
CA THR A 489 19.77 28.48 10.05
C THR A 489 20.19 29.76 9.33
N SER A 490 19.90 29.86 8.02
CA SER A 490 20.18 31.06 7.22
C SER A 490 19.33 32.25 7.65
N PHE A 491 18.05 32.04 7.96
CA PHE A 491 17.17 33.06 8.53
C PHE A 491 17.75 33.61 9.84
N PHE A 492 18.09 32.74 10.80
CA PHE A 492 18.65 33.15 12.09
C PHE A 492 19.99 33.88 11.97
N ILE A 493 20.88 33.44 11.08
CA ILE A 493 22.16 34.14 10.85
C ILE A 493 21.92 35.52 10.22
N SER A 494 20.90 35.64 9.36
CA SER A 494 20.56 36.92 8.69
C SER A 494 19.99 37.95 9.67
N LEU A 495 19.25 37.50 10.70
CA LEU A 495 18.78 38.34 11.80
C LEU A 495 19.92 39.04 12.56
N ASN A 496 21.11 38.44 12.62
CA ASN A 496 22.25 38.93 13.42
C ASN A 496 23.26 39.76 12.61
N GLY A 497 22.84 40.39 11.51
CA GLY A 497 23.65 41.41 10.82
C GLY A 497 23.67 41.35 9.29
N ARG A 498 22.73 40.65 8.63
CA ARG A 498 22.68 40.60 7.16
C ARG A 498 21.29 40.92 6.60
N ARG A 499 20.80 42.14 6.87
CA ARG A 499 19.45 42.58 6.47
C ARG A 499 19.19 42.52 4.96
N HIS A 500 20.20 42.69 4.11
CA HIS A 500 20.03 42.54 2.66
C HIS A 500 19.51 41.15 2.24
N PHE A 501 19.89 40.09 2.95
CA PHE A 501 19.35 38.75 2.68
C PHE A 501 17.91 38.59 3.17
N MET A 502 17.48 39.35 4.18
CA MET A 502 16.07 39.42 4.60
C MET A 502 15.21 40.09 3.53
N TYR A 503 15.69 41.17 2.91
CA TYR A 503 14.98 41.80 1.79
C TYR A 503 14.95 40.90 0.55
N ALA A 504 16.09 40.26 0.23
CA ALA A 504 16.15 39.31 -0.88
C ALA A 504 15.21 38.11 -0.67
N SER A 505 15.10 37.59 0.56
CA SER A 505 14.17 36.52 0.87
C SER A 505 12.71 36.96 0.73
N MET A 506 12.36 38.18 1.16
CA MET A 506 11.01 38.72 0.98
C MET A 506 10.63 38.81 -0.51
N VAL A 507 11.53 39.27 -1.38
CA VAL A 507 11.29 39.31 -2.82
C VAL A 507 11.12 37.89 -3.37
N LEU A 508 12.01 36.98 -2.99
CA LEU A 508 11.97 35.60 -3.47
C LEU A 508 10.72 34.84 -2.99
N MET A 509 10.21 35.15 -1.78
CA MET A 509 8.92 34.63 -1.29
C MET A 509 7.77 35.02 -2.23
N GLN A 510 7.71 36.28 -2.67
CA GLN A 510 6.67 36.71 -3.61
C GLN A 510 6.79 36.00 -4.96
N VAL A 511 8.02 35.79 -5.44
CA VAL A 511 8.27 35.04 -6.69
C VAL A 511 7.80 33.59 -6.57
N ILE A 512 8.11 32.92 -5.44
CA ILE A 512 7.67 31.54 -5.18
C ILE A 512 6.14 31.46 -5.19
N THR A 513 5.46 32.33 -4.44
CA THR A 513 3.99 32.35 -4.39
C THR A 513 3.37 32.67 -5.77
N TYR A 514 3.96 33.58 -6.55
CA TYR A 514 3.49 33.86 -7.91
C TYR A 514 3.66 32.67 -8.85
N PHE A 515 4.77 31.94 -8.74
CA PHE A 515 4.99 30.75 -9.56
C PHE A 515 4.09 29.57 -9.14
N GLU A 516 3.78 29.43 -7.85
CA GLU A 516 2.74 28.50 -7.41
C GLU A 516 1.36 28.85 -7.96
N TYR A 517 1.02 30.14 -8.05
CA TYR A 517 -0.23 30.56 -8.69
C TYR A 517 -0.31 30.10 -10.15
N ILE A 518 0.80 30.20 -10.90
CA ILE A 518 0.88 29.68 -12.27
C ILE A 518 0.65 28.16 -12.30
N VAL A 519 1.22 27.43 -11.35
CA VAL A 519 0.99 25.98 -11.23
C VAL A 519 -0.49 25.69 -10.94
N LEU A 520 -1.09 26.40 -9.97
CA LEU A 520 -2.51 26.28 -9.63
C LEU A 520 -3.40 26.50 -10.85
N ALA A 521 -3.18 27.59 -11.59
CA ALA A 521 -4.00 27.96 -12.74
C ALA A 521 -3.98 26.91 -13.86
N ASN A 522 -2.93 26.08 -13.94
CA ASN A 522 -2.78 25.05 -14.97
C ASN A 522 -3.14 23.63 -14.49
N LYS A 523 -2.89 23.30 -13.21
CA LYS A 523 -3.08 21.94 -12.66
C LYS A 523 -4.29 21.82 -11.72
N ASN A 524 -4.93 22.93 -11.34
CA ASN A 524 -5.93 23.04 -10.29
C ASN A 524 -5.47 22.49 -8.92
N ILE A 525 -4.15 22.33 -8.71
CA ILE A 525 -3.54 21.78 -7.48
C ILE A 525 -2.17 22.42 -7.30
N THR A 526 -1.84 22.89 -6.09
CA THR A 526 -0.51 23.44 -5.76
C THR A 526 0.37 22.52 -4.93
N SER A 527 -0.23 21.63 -4.12
CA SER A 527 0.52 20.77 -3.21
C SER A 527 -0.04 19.36 -3.13
N TYR A 528 0.85 18.44 -2.80
CA TYR A 528 0.51 17.11 -2.31
C TYR A 528 1.00 16.97 -0.89
N LEU A 529 0.30 16.19 -0.08
CA LEU A 529 0.86 15.53 1.10
C LEU A 529 0.69 14.05 0.75
N TRP A 530 1.73 13.22 0.90
CA TRP A 530 1.68 11.86 0.38
C TRP A 530 0.42 11.10 0.86
N GLY A 531 -0.38 10.57 -0.09
CA GLY A 531 -1.67 9.91 0.18
C GLY A 531 -2.87 10.84 0.43
N THR A 532 -2.69 12.16 0.33
CA THR A 532 -3.76 13.17 0.50
C THR A 532 -3.80 14.12 -0.69
N LYS A 533 -5.02 14.47 -1.13
CA LYS A 533 -5.23 15.61 -2.02
C LYS A 533 -5.52 16.82 -1.16
N LEU A 534 -4.71 17.85 -1.32
CA LEU A 534 -4.86 19.10 -0.61
C LEU A 534 -5.59 20.10 -1.53
N GLU A 535 -6.84 20.41 -1.22
CA GLU A 535 -7.60 21.46 -1.89
C GLU A 535 -7.44 22.81 -1.16
N ASN A 536 -7.46 23.92 -1.89
CA ASN A 536 -7.40 25.29 -1.36
C ASN A 536 -6.14 25.65 -0.53
N MET A 537 -5.01 24.98 -0.78
CA MET A 537 -3.75 25.29 -0.08
C MET A 537 -3.12 26.60 -0.52
N PHE A 538 -3.40 27.05 -1.75
CA PHE A 538 -2.83 28.30 -2.25
C PHE A 538 -3.29 29.51 -1.44
N ASP A 539 -4.58 29.60 -1.09
CA ASP A 539 -5.11 30.70 -0.28
C ASP A 539 -4.47 30.74 1.11
N ARG A 540 -4.25 29.56 1.71
CA ARG A 540 -3.53 29.42 2.98
C ARG A 540 -2.08 29.87 2.85
N LEU A 541 -1.39 29.44 1.79
CA LEU A 541 -0.02 29.85 1.52
C LEU A 541 0.09 31.35 1.29
N LEU A 542 -0.85 31.95 0.55
CA LEU A 542 -0.95 33.39 0.33
C LEU A 542 -1.13 34.14 1.66
N LEU A 543 -2.07 33.71 2.49
CA LEU A 543 -2.29 34.30 3.82
C LEU A 543 -1.03 34.20 4.68
N MET A 544 -0.40 33.03 4.71
CA MET A 544 0.83 32.81 5.46
C MET A 544 1.97 33.68 4.92
N ASN A 545 2.09 33.85 3.60
CA ASN A 545 3.06 34.73 2.98
C ASN A 545 2.86 36.20 3.39
N ILE A 546 1.60 36.69 3.39
CA ILE A 546 1.26 38.05 3.83
C ILE A 546 1.66 38.26 5.30
N VAL A 547 1.23 37.36 6.19
CA VAL A 547 1.52 37.46 7.63
C VAL A 547 3.02 37.41 7.88
N LEU A 548 3.74 36.45 7.28
CA LEU A 548 5.19 36.33 7.44
C LEU A 548 5.91 37.57 6.89
N SER A 549 5.49 38.11 5.75
CA SER A 549 6.07 39.33 5.18
C SER A 549 5.94 40.51 6.13
N ILE A 550 4.77 40.69 6.76
CA ILE A 550 4.53 41.74 7.77
C ILE A 550 5.45 41.52 8.98
N LEU A 551 5.53 40.31 9.52
CA LEU A 551 6.38 40.02 10.68
C LEU A 551 7.87 40.27 10.41
N ILE A 552 8.38 39.86 9.25
CA ILE A 552 9.77 40.10 8.83
C ILE A 552 10.02 41.60 8.64
N PHE A 553 9.09 42.32 8.03
CA PHE A 553 9.17 43.75 7.84
C PHE A 553 9.26 44.50 9.18
N LEU A 554 8.41 44.12 10.14
CA LEU A 554 8.47 44.65 11.52
C LEU A 554 9.81 44.35 12.19
N ILE A 555 10.36 43.14 12.03
CA ILE A 555 11.70 42.79 12.54
C ILE A 555 12.79 43.69 11.91
N CYS A 556 12.67 44.04 10.64
CA CYS A 556 13.66 44.85 9.93
C CYS A 556 13.61 46.33 10.30
N ILE A 557 12.43 46.85 10.66
CA ILE A 557 12.18 48.24 11.02
C ILE A 557 12.43 48.53 12.50
N ASP A 558 12.39 47.52 13.37
CA ASP A 558 12.45 47.75 14.81
C ASP A 558 13.77 48.40 15.27
N TYR A 559 13.71 49.71 15.53
CA TYR A 559 14.75 50.55 16.14
C TYR A 559 14.39 50.96 17.59
N SER A 560 13.23 50.54 18.13
CA SER A 560 12.66 51.12 19.37
C SER A 560 12.48 50.11 20.51
N ARG A 561 13.01 50.44 21.70
CA ARG A 561 12.78 49.69 22.95
C ARG A 561 11.36 49.90 23.47
N LEU A 562 10.41 49.05 23.09
CA LEU A 562 9.15 48.91 23.83
C LEU A 562 9.39 48.01 25.05
N LEU A 563 9.59 48.63 26.22
CA LEU A 563 9.64 47.93 27.51
C LEU A 563 8.21 47.60 27.96
N ILE A 564 7.69 46.44 27.54
CA ILE A 564 6.41 45.93 28.06
C ILE A 564 6.73 45.02 29.25
N ARG A 565 6.53 45.54 30.48
CA ARG A 565 6.57 44.73 31.70
C ARG A 565 5.22 44.04 31.89
N PHE A 566 5.13 42.74 31.62
CA PHE A 566 4.00 41.93 32.09
C PHE A 566 4.21 41.59 33.56
N LYS A 567 3.21 41.86 34.40
CA LYS A 567 3.24 41.67 35.87
C LYS A 567 3.44 40.20 36.31
N ILE A 568 3.37 39.25 35.36
CA ILE A 568 3.39 37.79 35.59
C ILE A 568 4.75 37.16 35.24
N LEU A 569 5.59 37.80 34.40
CA LEU A 569 6.90 37.29 34.00
C LEU A 569 7.98 38.35 34.25
N ASN A 570 8.89 38.08 35.20
CA ASN A 570 10.03 38.93 35.55
C ASN A 570 11.15 38.94 34.46
N SER A 571 10.79 39.08 33.18
CA SER A 571 11.75 39.11 32.06
C SER A 571 11.47 40.26 31.10
N ASN A 572 12.52 41.00 30.72
CA ASN A 572 12.43 42.09 29.74
C ASN A 572 12.31 41.50 28.32
N PHE A 573 11.11 41.45 27.75
CA PHE A 573 10.92 41.14 26.33
C PHE A 573 11.09 42.40 25.49
N THR A 574 11.84 42.29 24.39
CA THR A 574 11.87 43.30 23.31
C THR A 574 10.78 43.02 22.28
N LEU A 575 10.34 44.04 21.54
CA LEU A 575 9.36 43.86 20.44
C LEU A 575 9.87 42.82 19.44
N ARG A 576 11.14 42.90 19.03
CA ARG A 576 11.84 41.87 18.26
C ARG A 576 11.70 40.44 18.82
N THR A 577 11.89 40.23 20.13
CA THR A 577 11.73 38.88 20.73
C THR A 577 10.28 38.40 20.69
N LEU A 578 9.31 39.30 20.86
CA LEU A 578 7.88 38.96 20.80
C LEU A 578 7.46 38.58 19.37
N ILE A 579 7.96 39.29 18.34
CA ILE A 579 7.72 38.96 16.94
C ILE A 579 8.33 37.59 16.58
N LEU A 580 9.53 37.28 17.08
CA LEU A 580 10.14 35.96 16.86
C LEU A 580 9.35 34.83 17.52
N ILE A 581 8.83 35.05 18.73
CA ILE A 581 7.93 34.08 19.40
C ILE A 581 6.67 33.86 18.54
N LEU A 582 6.04 34.94 18.06
CA LEU A 582 4.85 34.86 17.22
C LEU A 582 5.11 34.11 15.91
N LEU A 583 6.25 34.36 15.27
CA LEU A 583 6.66 33.70 14.03
C LEU A 583 6.83 32.19 14.25
N PHE A 584 7.56 31.77 15.28
CA PHE A 584 7.76 30.34 15.55
C PHE A 584 6.50 29.65 16.07
N SER A 585 5.64 30.34 16.82
CA SER A 585 4.33 29.79 17.15
C SER A 585 3.49 29.57 15.90
N LEU A 586 3.50 30.50 14.94
CA LEU A 586 2.78 30.34 13.66
C LEU A 586 3.30 29.13 12.88
N LEU A 587 4.63 28.95 12.80
CA LEU A 587 5.25 27.80 12.13
C LEU A 587 4.85 26.47 12.80
N LEU A 588 4.92 26.39 14.13
CA LEU A 588 4.54 25.20 14.88
C LEU A 588 3.05 24.89 14.74
N THR A 589 2.18 25.90 14.82
CA THR A 589 0.73 25.73 14.63
C THR A 589 0.42 25.26 13.21
N ASN A 590 1.09 25.79 12.18
CA ASN A 590 0.95 25.34 10.80
C ASN A 590 1.34 23.86 10.66
N ASN A 591 2.46 23.45 11.24
CA ASN A 591 2.90 22.06 11.23
C ASN A 591 1.88 21.13 11.92
N ILE A 592 1.35 21.52 13.07
CA ILE A 592 0.35 20.73 13.82
C ILE A 592 -0.95 20.64 13.01
N ASP A 593 -1.43 21.73 12.43
CA ASP A 593 -2.63 21.75 11.60
C ASP A 593 -2.48 20.85 10.38
N LEU A 594 -1.37 20.96 9.64
CA LEU A 594 -1.11 20.14 8.45
C LEU A 594 -0.91 18.66 8.78
N THR A 595 -0.28 18.34 9.91
CA THR A 595 -0.19 16.96 10.41
C THR A 595 -1.58 16.43 10.70
N SER A 596 -2.40 17.20 11.41
CA SER A 596 -3.76 16.81 11.79
C SER A 596 -4.67 16.64 10.57
N TYR A 597 -4.58 17.57 9.61
CA TYR A 597 -5.28 17.51 8.34
C TYR A 597 -4.83 16.29 7.53
N GLY A 598 -3.52 16.09 7.40
CA GLY A 598 -2.93 14.99 6.67
C GLY A 598 -3.37 13.64 7.22
N LEU A 599 -3.36 13.45 8.54
CA LEU A 599 -3.82 12.20 9.17
C LEU A 599 -5.33 11.97 9.00
N ARG A 600 -6.17 13.00 9.09
CA ARG A 600 -7.63 12.87 8.96
C ARG A 600 -8.10 12.61 7.53
N ASN A 601 -7.41 13.17 6.55
CA ASN A 601 -7.84 13.15 5.15
C ASN A 601 -6.99 12.22 4.26
N ASN A 602 -6.04 11.47 4.82
CA ASN A 602 -5.29 10.48 4.05
C ASN A 602 -6.18 9.30 3.74
N THR A 603 -6.20 8.87 2.49
CA THR A 603 -6.95 7.66 2.13
C THR A 603 -6.42 6.45 2.90
N TYR A 604 -5.11 6.34 3.14
CA TYR A 604 -4.53 5.21 3.86
C TYR A 604 -4.79 5.20 5.37
N PHE A 605 -5.43 6.21 5.96
CA PHE A 605 -5.87 6.18 7.37
C PHE A 605 -7.37 5.94 7.53
N LEU A 606 -8.07 5.69 6.41
CA LEU A 606 -9.47 5.28 6.43
C LEU A 606 -9.56 3.75 6.50
N ASP A 607 -10.61 3.25 7.16
CA ASP A 607 -10.81 1.80 7.40
C ASP A 607 -11.08 1.00 6.09
N HIS A 608 -11.51 1.65 4.99
CA HIS A 608 -11.81 0.99 3.71
C HIS A 608 -12.70 -0.27 3.82
N ARG A 609 -13.54 -0.35 4.86
CA ARG A 609 -14.37 -1.51 5.19
C ARG A 609 -13.58 -2.79 5.49
N MET A 610 -12.30 -2.66 5.84
CA MET A 610 -11.48 -3.80 6.24
C MET A 610 -11.96 -4.42 7.54
N GLY A 611 -12.49 -3.65 8.49
CA GLY A 611 -13.18 -4.21 9.66
C GLY A 611 -14.32 -5.17 9.29
N ASP A 612 -15.18 -4.76 8.35
CA ASP A 612 -16.29 -5.58 7.86
C ASP A 612 -15.76 -6.84 7.14
N ILE A 613 -14.80 -6.69 6.22
CA ILE A 613 -14.23 -7.79 5.44
C ILE A 613 -13.48 -8.79 6.34
N THR A 614 -12.74 -8.30 7.32
CA THR A 614 -11.97 -9.14 8.25
C THR A 614 -12.87 -9.97 9.15
N SER A 615 -13.99 -9.41 9.62
CA SER A 615 -14.99 -10.15 10.40
C SER A 615 -15.53 -11.38 9.64
N GLN A 616 -15.66 -11.29 8.31
CA GLN A 616 -16.09 -12.40 7.45
C GLN A 616 -15.04 -13.50 7.32
N ALA A 617 -13.76 -13.15 7.48
CA ALA A 617 -12.63 -14.06 7.42
C ALA A 617 -12.25 -14.64 8.81
N THR A 618 -12.45 -13.89 9.91
CA THR A 618 -12.07 -14.32 11.26
C THR A 618 -12.98 -15.40 11.83
N ASN A 619 -14.26 -15.41 11.44
CA ASN A 619 -15.27 -16.37 11.92
C ASN A 619 -15.27 -17.69 11.13
N LEU A 620 -14.26 -17.92 10.28
CA LEU A 620 -14.15 -19.13 9.47
C LEU A 620 -13.70 -20.33 10.31
N GLU A 621 -14.35 -21.49 10.08
CA GLU A 621 -13.81 -22.78 10.49
C GLU A 621 -12.40 -22.94 9.89
N GLY A 622 -11.42 -23.41 10.67
CA GLY A 622 -10.11 -23.75 10.11
C GLY A 622 -10.24 -24.82 9.03
N ARG A 623 -9.32 -24.88 8.06
CA ARG A 623 -9.32 -25.81 6.88
C ARG A 623 -10.07 -25.31 5.63
N ILE A 624 -10.10 -23.99 5.42
CA ILE A 624 -10.76 -23.37 4.26
C ILE A 624 -9.73 -22.55 3.47
N LEU A 625 -9.88 -22.54 2.15
CA LEU A 625 -9.14 -21.66 1.26
C LEU A 625 -9.91 -20.35 1.07
N VAL A 626 -9.25 -19.21 1.27
CA VAL A 626 -9.85 -17.89 1.09
C VAL A 626 -9.28 -17.25 -0.17
N VAL A 627 -10.15 -16.99 -1.14
CA VAL A 627 -9.82 -16.25 -2.36
C VAL A 627 -10.17 -14.80 -2.14
N SER A 628 -9.21 -13.89 -2.20
CA SER A 628 -9.49 -12.47 -1.98
C SER A 628 -8.65 -11.55 -2.83
N ASN A 629 -9.28 -10.53 -3.42
CA ASN A 629 -8.57 -9.44 -4.09
C ASN A 629 -8.15 -8.32 -3.12
N ALA A 630 -8.56 -8.38 -1.84
CA ALA A 630 -8.07 -7.51 -0.79
C ALA A 630 -6.71 -8.03 -0.29
N TYR A 631 -5.62 -7.55 -0.90
CA TYR A 631 -4.28 -8.09 -0.69
C TYR A 631 -3.80 -8.06 0.77
N ALA A 632 -4.20 -7.03 1.52
CA ALA A 632 -3.78 -6.85 2.91
C ALA A 632 -4.60 -7.69 3.91
N LEU A 633 -5.70 -8.32 3.47
CA LEU A 633 -6.59 -9.12 4.32
C LEU A 633 -5.86 -10.13 5.23
N PRO A 634 -4.84 -10.88 4.75
CA PRO A 634 -4.12 -11.83 5.60
C PRO A 634 -3.46 -11.18 6.83
N LEU A 635 -3.05 -9.90 6.75
CA LEU A 635 -2.41 -9.19 7.86
C LEU A 635 -3.40 -8.78 8.96
N TYR A 636 -4.68 -8.60 8.61
CA TYR A 636 -5.71 -8.19 9.56
C TYR A 636 -6.45 -9.38 10.20
N THR A 637 -6.19 -10.61 9.73
CA THR A 637 -6.84 -11.81 10.25
C THR A 637 -6.00 -12.51 11.32
N LEU A 638 -6.60 -12.81 12.48
CA LEU A 638 -5.91 -13.38 13.64
C LEU A 638 -5.56 -14.89 13.52
N ASN A 639 -6.11 -15.61 12.54
CA ASN A 639 -5.98 -17.08 12.38
C ASN A 639 -5.28 -17.50 11.06
N THR A 640 -4.19 -16.84 10.69
CA THR A 640 -3.48 -17.10 9.42
C THR A 640 -2.93 -18.51 9.28
N ASP A 641 -2.55 -19.19 10.37
CA ASP A 641 -1.97 -20.53 10.27
C ASP A 641 -2.99 -21.63 9.89
N LYS A 642 -4.29 -21.34 9.97
CA LYS A 642 -5.37 -22.29 9.68
C LYS A 642 -6.08 -22.02 8.34
N ILE A 643 -5.75 -20.91 7.68
CA ILE A 643 -6.42 -20.41 6.48
C ILE A 643 -5.36 -20.19 5.41
N ILE A 644 -5.61 -20.73 4.21
CA ILE A 644 -4.75 -20.48 3.05
C ILE A 644 -5.38 -19.35 2.25
N PHE A 645 -4.72 -18.19 2.24
CA PHE A 645 -5.13 -17.05 1.42
C PHE A 645 -4.48 -17.13 0.05
N ILE A 646 -5.30 -17.00 -0.98
CA ILE A 646 -4.83 -16.92 -2.35
C ILE A 646 -5.44 -15.72 -3.07
N SER A 647 -4.72 -15.24 -4.07
CA SER A 647 -5.20 -14.20 -4.98
C SER A 647 -6.31 -14.75 -5.88
N PRO A 648 -7.20 -13.91 -6.44
CA PRO A 648 -8.18 -14.34 -7.42
C PRO A 648 -7.51 -14.96 -8.66
N PRO A 649 -8.23 -15.78 -9.46
CA PRO A 649 -7.70 -16.29 -10.72
C PRO A 649 -7.33 -15.19 -11.74
N LEU A 650 -6.89 -15.53 -12.95
CA LEU A 650 -6.65 -14.53 -14.01
C LEU A 650 -7.89 -14.19 -14.83
N SER A 651 -8.77 -15.17 -15.11
CA SER A 651 -9.94 -15.02 -15.97
C SER A 651 -11.18 -15.70 -15.40
N ALA A 652 -12.38 -15.26 -15.83
CA ALA A 652 -13.67 -15.82 -15.41
C ALA A 652 -13.75 -17.35 -15.62
N GLU A 653 -13.16 -17.86 -16.70
CA GLU A 653 -13.09 -19.29 -17.02
C GLU A 653 -12.27 -20.09 -16.01
N GLU A 654 -11.14 -19.53 -15.54
CA GLU A 654 -10.33 -20.15 -14.50
C GLU A 654 -11.05 -20.15 -13.16
N PHE A 655 -11.77 -19.08 -12.85
CA PHE A 655 -12.61 -19.03 -11.65
C PHE A 655 -13.72 -20.08 -11.68
N TYR A 656 -14.36 -20.29 -12.82
CA TYR A 656 -15.31 -21.38 -13.00
C TYR A 656 -14.67 -22.76 -12.84
N SER A 657 -13.46 -22.95 -13.40
CA SER A 657 -12.69 -24.19 -13.24
C SER A 657 -12.35 -24.47 -11.78
N PHE A 658 -11.97 -23.44 -11.03
CA PHE A 658 -11.76 -23.51 -9.58
C PHE A 658 -13.03 -23.93 -8.83
N LEU A 659 -14.18 -23.35 -9.14
CA LEU A 659 -15.45 -23.72 -8.51
C LEU A 659 -15.82 -25.19 -8.80
N LYS A 660 -15.51 -25.68 -10.01
CA LYS A 660 -15.69 -27.09 -10.38
C LYS A 660 -14.75 -28.06 -9.67
N ALA A 661 -13.58 -27.60 -9.20
CA ALA A 661 -12.63 -28.44 -8.47
C ALA A 661 -13.20 -28.96 -7.14
N GLY A 662 -14.31 -28.37 -6.64
CA GLY A 662 -15.01 -28.87 -5.47
C GLY A 662 -14.22 -28.70 -4.16
N ILE A 663 -13.40 -27.64 -4.07
CA ILE A 663 -12.62 -27.29 -2.89
C ILE A 663 -13.45 -26.31 -2.03
N LYS A 664 -13.66 -26.64 -0.74
CA LYS A 664 -14.36 -25.75 0.20
C LYS A 664 -13.58 -24.46 0.33
N SER A 665 -14.18 -23.35 -0.09
CA SER A 665 -13.52 -22.06 -0.10
C SER A 665 -14.47 -20.92 0.21
N LYS A 666 -13.92 -19.80 0.69
CA LYS A 666 -14.64 -18.54 0.83
C LYS A 666 -14.02 -17.53 -0.11
N VAL A 667 -14.84 -16.96 -1.00
CA VAL A 667 -14.38 -15.94 -1.96
C VAL A 667 -14.86 -14.58 -1.45
N ILE A 668 -13.93 -13.65 -1.26
CA ILE A 668 -14.17 -12.30 -0.73
C ILE A 668 -13.62 -11.30 -1.74
N LEU A 669 -14.50 -10.62 -2.46
CA LEU A 669 -14.11 -9.62 -3.47
C LEU A 669 -14.50 -8.23 -2.99
N SER A 670 -13.52 -7.35 -2.80
CA SER A 670 -13.71 -5.93 -2.57
C SER A 670 -13.80 -5.15 -3.88
N ASN A 671 -14.64 -4.13 -3.91
CA ASN A 671 -14.78 -3.16 -5.00
C ASN A 671 -13.99 -1.87 -4.72
N ASP A 672 -13.46 -1.70 -3.50
CA ASP A 672 -12.68 -0.52 -3.11
C ASP A 672 -11.32 -0.50 -3.80
N VAL A 673 -10.94 0.64 -4.38
CA VAL A 673 -9.69 0.79 -5.16
C VAL A 673 -8.45 0.73 -4.28
N ILE A 674 -8.52 1.25 -3.06
CA ILE A 674 -7.41 1.23 -2.11
C ILE A 674 -7.25 -0.20 -1.56
N ALA A 675 -8.35 -0.85 -1.18
CA ALA A 675 -8.32 -2.20 -0.62
C ALA A 675 -7.80 -3.26 -1.60
N THR A 676 -8.11 -3.09 -2.88
CA THR A 676 -7.69 -4.01 -3.94
C THR A 676 -6.39 -3.62 -4.60
N TRP A 677 -6.14 -2.33 -4.80
CA TRP A 677 -5.09 -1.79 -5.65
C TRP A 677 -5.19 -2.23 -7.13
N ILE A 678 -4.83 -1.33 -8.04
CA ILE A 678 -5.08 -1.50 -9.49
C ILE A 678 -4.40 -2.75 -10.08
N SER A 679 -3.22 -3.12 -9.57
CA SER A 679 -2.48 -4.30 -10.03
C SER A 679 -3.10 -5.64 -9.58
N TYR A 680 -3.88 -5.68 -8.50
CA TYR A 680 -4.49 -6.91 -7.96
C TYR A 680 -5.97 -7.07 -8.34
N ARG A 681 -6.49 -6.15 -9.18
CA ARG A 681 -7.80 -6.28 -9.86
C ARG A 681 -7.77 -7.18 -11.11
N MET A 682 -6.68 -7.90 -11.37
CA MET A 682 -6.64 -8.82 -12.52
C MET A 682 -7.79 -9.82 -12.41
N GLY A 683 -8.60 -9.95 -13.48
CA GLY A 683 -9.78 -10.82 -13.51
C GLY A 683 -10.96 -10.39 -12.62
N SER A 684 -10.74 -9.55 -11.59
CA SER A 684 -11.76 -9.28 -10.55
C SER A 684 -13.04 -8.64 -11.06
N ASN A 685 -12.91 -7.69 -12.00
CA ASN A 685 -14.06 -7.03 -12.60
C ASN A 685 -14.83 -7.97 -13.54
N GLU A 686 -14.11 -8.84 -14.26
CA GLU A 686 -14.73 -9.87 -15.10
C GLU A 686 -15.51 -10.88 -14.25
N TYR A 687 -14.98 -11.27 -13.08
CA TYR A 687 -15.72 -12.12 -12.13
C TYR A 687 -17.04 -11.51 -11.73
N LEU A 688 -17.01 -10.26 -11.25
CA LEU A 688 -18.21 -9.59 -10.76
C LEU A 688 -19.28 -9.46 -11.84
N GLN A 689 -18.87 -9.34 -13.10
CA GLN A 689 -19.79 -9.31 -14.25
C GLN A 689 -20.25 -10.72 -14.68
N ALA A 690 -19.39 -11.74 -14.56
CA ALA A 690 -19.66 -13.13 -14.95
C ALA A 690 -20.23 -14.01 -13.82
N LEU A 691 -20.38 -13.49 -12.61
CA LEU A 691 -20.81 -14.24 -11.42
C LEU A 691 -22.26 -14.77 -11.47
N PRO A 692 -23.26 -14.08 -12.06
CA PRO A 692 -24.61 -14.62 -12.21
C PRO A 692 -24.71 -15.94 -13.00
N PRO A 693 -24.01 -16.14 -14.15
CA PRO A 693 -24.07 -17.42 -14.88
C PRO A 693 -23.22 -18.56 -14.28
N ILE A 694 -22.37 -18.31 -13.29
CA ILE A 694 -21.43 -19.30 -12.74
C ILE A 694 -22.06 -20.24 -11.68
N ILE A 695 -23.21 -19.86 -11.11
CA ILE A 695 -23.85 -20.56 -9.98
C ILE A 695 -24.91 -21.58 -10.42
N THR A 696 -25.40 -21.49 -11.67
CA THR A 696 -26.42 -22.40 -12.20
C THR A 696 -25.83 -23.23 -13.35
N THR A 697 -25.60 -24.52 -13.09
CA THR A 697 -25.35 -25.49 -14.16
C THR A 697 -26.50 -25.42 -15.17
N GLU A 698 -26.17 -25.46 -16.47
CA GLU A 698 -27.08 -25.31 -17.62
C GLU A 698 -28.07 -26.47 -17.80
N GLU A 699 -28.58 -27.08 -16.73
CA GLU A 699 -29.70 -28.00 -16.86
C GLU A 699 -30.99 -27.19 -16.98
N LYS A 700 -31.45 -26.97 -18.22
CA LYS A 700 -32.82 -26.53 -18.51
C LYS A 700 -33.77 -27.43 -17.73
N THR A 701 -34.52 -26.82 -16.81
CA THR A 701 -35.24 -27.60 -15.80
C THR A 701 -36.59 -28.08 -16.33
N LEU A 702 -36.80 -29.39 -16.27
CA LEU A 702 -38.11 -30.04 -16.48
C LEU A 702 -39.04 -29.88 -15.26
N LYS A 703 -38.53 -29.35 -14.14
CA LYS A 703 -39.27 -29.25 -12.89
C LYS A 703 -40.13 -27.99 -12.89
N THR A 704 -41.38 -28.15 -12.46
CA THR A 704 -42.31 -27.04 -12.27
C THR A 704 -41.79 -26.09 -11.18
N PRO A 705 -41.77 -24.76 -11.43
CA PRO A 705 -41.25 -23.81 -10.46
C PRO A 705 -42.20 -23.70 -9.26
N LYS A 706 -41.64 -23.46 -8.07
CA LYS A 706 -42.44 -23.17 -6.87
C LYS A 706 -42.99 -21.74 -6.96
N PRO A 707 -44.31 -21.53 -6.81
CA PRO A 707 -44.87 -20.18 -6.79
C PRO A 707 -44.42 -19.44 -5.53
N LEU A 708 -43.76 -18.30 -5.72
CA LEU A 708 -43.24 -17.45 -4.65
C LEU A 708 -43.04 -16.01 -5.12
N PHE A 709 -42.89 -15.11 -4.16
CA PHE A 709 -42.65 -13.68 -4.34
C PHE A 709 -41.77 -13.16 -3.20
N ASP A 710 -41.16 -11.98 -3.40
CA ASP A 710 -40.31 -11.34 -2.40
C ASP A 710 -41.15 -10.35 -1.59
N GLU A 711 -41.36 -10.67 -0.31
CA GLU A 711 -42.12 -9.84 0.64
C GLU A 711 -41.38 -8.55 1.05
N SER A 712 -40.06 -8.47 0.79
CA SER A 712 -39.27 -7.28 1.13
C SER A 712 -39.37 -6.15 0.09
N LYS A 713 -39.94 -6.45 -1.08
CA LYS A 713 -40.09 -5.54 -2.21
C LYS A 713 -41.52 -5.02 -2.30
N ASP A 714 -41.71 -3.86 -2.93
CA ASP A 714 -43.04 -3.27 -3.13
C ASP A 714 -43.84 -4.05 -4.18
N LEU A 715 -44.45 -5.17 -3.76
CA LEU A 715 -45.24 -6.07 -4.60
C LEU A 715 -46.63 -5.46 -4.88
N LEU A 716 -46.96 -5.25 -6.14
CA LEU A 716 -48.30 -4.83 -6.56
C LEU A 716 -49.26 -6.01 -6.58
N PHE A 717 -48.89 -7.12 -7.23
CA PHE A 717 -49.64 -8.37 -7.17
C PHE A 717 -48.77 -9.61 -7.50
N HIS A 718 -49.17 -10.73 -6.92
CA HIS A 718 -48.74 -12.08 -7.28
C HIS A 718 -49.93 -12.89 -7.78
N LEU A 719 -49.79 -13.56 -8.92
CA LEU A 719 -50.73 -14.57 -9.41
C LEU A 719 -50.02 -15.90 -9.58
N SER A 720 -50.50 -16.95 -8.90
CA SER A 720 -50.13 -18.32 -9.23
C SER A 720 -51.16 -18.94 -10.17
N CYS A 721 -50.68 -19.68 -11.17
CA CYS A 721 -51.41 -20.61 -12.03
C CYS A 721 -50.92 -22.05 -11.82
N ILE A 722 -50.23 -22.29 -10.69
CA ILE A 722 -49.77 -23.59 -10.20
C ILE A 722 -50.56 -23.92 -8.93
N ASN A 723 -51.23 -25.07 -8.91
CA ASN A 723 -52.10 -25.61 -7.86
C ASN A 723 -53.29 -24.73 -7.43
N SER A 724 -53.33 -23.47 -7.83
CA SER A 724 -54.38 -22.50 -7.51
C SER A 724 -54.39 -21.39 -8.56
N SER A 725 -55.52 -20.68 -8.67
CA SER A 725 -55.66 -19.42 -9.43
C SER A 725 -55.93 -18.26 -8.47
N ARG A 726 -55.17 -18.17 -7.37
CA ARG A 726 -55.35 -17.11 -6.35
C ARG A 726 -54.43 -15.92 -6.63
N ILE A 727 -54.97 -14.72 -6.44
CA ILE A 727 -54.18 -13.48 -6.38
C ILE A 727 -53.83 -13.20 -4.94
N TYR A 728 -52.59 -12.76 -4.73
CA TYR A 728 -52.15 -12.15 -3.49
C TYR A 728 -51.74 -10.69 -3.77
N THR A 729 -52.15 -9.79 -2.89
CA THR A 729 -51.69 -8.40 -2.86
C THR A 729 -51.48 -7.97 -1.40
N PRO A 730 -50.36 -7.31 -1.08
CA PRO A 730 -50.09 -6.81 0.28
C PRO A 730 -50.95 -5.59 0.65
N LEU A 731 -51.64 -4.95 -0.31
CA LEU A 731 -52.26 -3.63 -0.14
C LEU A 731 -53.70 -3.63 0.43
N ASN A 732 -54.22 -4.74 1.00
CA ASN A 732 -55.63 -4.85 1.47
C ASN A 732 -56.70 -4.36 0.46
N SER A 733 -56.35 -4.26 -0.82
CA SER A 733 -57.21 -3.69 -1.87
C SER A 733 -57.88 -4.80 -2.67
N GLU A 734 -59.13 -4.58 -3.07
CA GLU A 734 -59.92 -5.54 -3.84
C GLU A 734 -59.47 -5.57 -5.32
N LEU A 735 -58.38 -6.28 -5.62
CA LEU A 735 -58.06 -6.64 -6.99
C LEU A 735 -59.09 -7.65 -7.52
N LYS A 736 -59.77 -7.31 -8.61
CA LYS A 736 -60.71 -8.22 -9.28
C LYS A 736 -59.99 -9.02 -10.35
N MET A 737 -59.99 -10.34 -10.20
CA MET A 737 -59.61 -11.27 -11.27
C MET A 737 -60.84 -11.62 -12.11
N THR A 738 -60.65 -11.74 -13.42
CA THR A 738 -61.61 -12.43 -14.30
C THR A 738 -60.83 -13.35 -15.23
N ILE A 739 -61.20 -14.63 -15.23
CA ILE A 739 -60.67 -15.63 -16.16
C ILE A 739 -61.66 -15.69 -17.32
N PHE A 740 -61.15 -15.56 -18.54
CA PHE A 740 -61.90 -15.69 -19.79
C PHE A 740 -61.54 -17.00 -20.47
N GLY A 741 -62.47 -17.57 -21.22
CA GLY A 741 -62.35 -18.91 -21.78
C GLY A 741 -62.72 -20.00 -20.78
N SER A 742 -62.16 -21.19 -20.96
CA SER A 742 -62.33 -22.35 -20.08
C SER A 742 -61.02 -23.13 -19.95
N PRO A 743 -59.98 -22.52 -19.35
CA PRO A 743 -58.65 -23.11 -19.33
C PRO A 743 -58.64 -24.41 -18.52
N ILE A 744 -57.96 -25.42 -19.05
CA ILE A 744 -57.92 -26.76 -18.49
C ILE A 744 -56.77 -26.87 -17.49
N TRP A 745 -57.03 -27.53 -16.36
CA TRP A 745 -55.98 -27.90 -15.40
C TRP A 745 -55.38 -29.26 -15.74
N GLU A 746 -54.10 -29.29 -16.05
CA GLU A 746 -53.35 -30.51 -16.34
C GLU A 746 -52.42 -30.87 -15.17
N ASN A 747 -52.13 -32.16 -14.98
CA ASN A 747 -51.22 -32.63 -13.93
C ASN A 747 -49.84 -32.93 -14.51
N GLU A 748 -48.80 -32.26 -13.99
CA GLU A 748 -47.39 -32.56 -14.28
C GLU A 748 -46.67 -32.87 -12.94
N ASN A 749 -46.10 -34.07 -12.79
CA ASN A 749 -45.36 -34.49 -11.59
C ASN A 749 -46.04 -34.16 -10.24
N GLN A 750 -47.34 -34.50 -10.10
CA GLN A 750 -48.18 -34.21 -8.92
C GLN A 750 -48.48 -32.72 -8.67
N THR A 751 -48.21 -31.84 -9.63
CA THR A 751 -48.62 -30.42 -9.61
C THR A 751 -49.72 -30.16 -10.65
N ARG A 752 -50.72 -29.37 -10.28
CA ARG A 752 -51.79 -28.90 -11.19
C ARG A 752 -51.35 -27.61 -11.87
N LEU A 753 -51.37 -27.57 -13.20
CA LEU A 753 -50.98 -26.43 -14.02
C LEU A 753 -52.16 -25.96 -14.86
N MET A 754 -52.40 -24.66 -14.93
CA MET A 754 -53.37 -24.09 -15.85
C MET A 754 -52.77 -24.00 -17.26
N ARG A 755 -53.44 -24.62 -18.24
CA ARG A 755 -53.07 -24.54 -19.66
C ARG A 755 -53.92 -23.50 -20.38
N PHE A 756 -53.26 -22.64 -21.15
CA PHE A 756 -53.88 -21.69 -22.06
C PHE A 756 -53.85 -22.29 -23.47
N ASP A 757 -55.01 -22.37 -24.13
CA ASP A 757 -55.16 -23.06 -25.41
C ASP A 757 -54.82 -22.22 -26.66
N GLY A 758 -54.57 -20.92 -26.48
CA GLY A 758 -54.27 -19.98 -27.56
C GLY A 758 -55.48 -19.49 -28.36
N VAL A 759 -56.71 -19.89 -28.01
CA VAL A 759 -57.96 -19.55 -28.72
C VAL A 759 -58.74 -18.46 -27.97
N ASP A 760 -59.21 -18.75 -26.76
CA ASP A 760 -60.04 -17.83 -25.97
C ASP A 760 -59.61 -17.67 -24.50
N ASP A 761 -58.65 -18.47 -24.04
CA ASP A 761 -58.15 -18.44 -22.66
C ASP A 761 -57.24 -17.24 -22.37
N TYR A 762 -57.58 -16.46 -21.33
CA TYR A 762 -56.70 -15.44 -20.74
C TYR A 762 -57.22 -14.95 -19.38
N ILE A 763 -56.38 -14.22 -18.63
CA ILE A 763 -56.77 -13.65 -17.33
C ILE A 763 -56.63 -12.13 -17.37
N THR A 764 -57.59 -11.43 -16.76
CA THR A 764 -57.48 -9.99 -16.48
C THR A 764 -57.48 -9.70 -15.00
N VAL A 765 -56.63 -8.77 -14.57
CA VAL A 765 -56.59 -8.23 -13.21
C VAL A 765 -56.80 -6.71 -13.27
N SER A 766 -57.71 -6.19 -12.44
CA SER A 766 -58.03 -4.75 -12.36
C SER A 766 -58.27 -4.29 -10.93
N GLY A 767 -57.87 -3.06 -10.58
CA GLY A 767 -58.15 -2.43 -9.28
C GLY A 767 -57.23 -1.23 -8.96
N GLU A 768 -57.51 -0.56 -7.83
CA GLU A 768 -56.91 0.73 -7.39
C GLU A 768 -55.36 0.78 -7.30
N PRO A 769 -54.61 -0.23 -6.81
CA PRO A 769 -53.14 -0.09 -6.70
C PRO A 769 -52.43 -0.15 -8.06
N LEU A 770 -53.11 -0.58 -9.12
CA LEU A 770 -52.56 -0.69 -10.48
C LEU A 770 -52.69 0.62 -11.29
N LEU A 771 -53.36 1.64 -10.75
CA LEU A 771 -53.67 2.90 -11.43
C LEU A 771 -52.69 4.05 -11.12
N SER A 772 -51.67 3.82 -10.29
CA SER A 772 -50.66 4.84 -9.93
C SER A 772 -49.52 4.92 -10.96
N PRO A 773 -48.96 6.12 -11.25
CA PRO A 773 -47.76 6.27 -12.07
C PRO A 773 -46.56 5.52 -11.51
N LEU A 774 -45.81 4.80 -12.37
CA LEU A 774 -44.67 3.98 -11.98
C LEU A 774 -43.37 4.60 -12.51
N GLN A 775 -42.48 4.98 -11.60
CA GLN A 775 -41.10 5.39 -11.93
C GLN A 775 -40.14 4.20 -12.00
N LYS A 776 -40.54 3.08 -11.41
CA LYS A 776 -39.81 1.82 -11.33
C LYS A 776 -40.79 0.68 -11.51
N LEU A 777 -40.37 -0.37 -12.21
CA LEU A 777 -41.21 -1.53 -12.48
C LEU A 777 -40.33 -2.77 -12.63
N THR A 778 -40.66 -3.83 -11.89
CA THR A 778 -40.13 -5.17 -12.13
C THR A 778 -41.28 -6.13 -12.45
N VAL A 779 -41.18 -6.85 -13.57
CA VAL A 779 -42.14 -7.87 -13.99
C VAL A 779 -41.44 -9.20 -14.10
N GLU A 780 -41.88 -10.18 -13.32
CA GLU A 780 -41.43 -11.57 -13.39
C GLU A 780 -42.55 -12.44 -13.94
N VAL A 781 -42.23 -13.30 -14.89
CA VAL A 781 -43.13 -14.34 -15.38
C VAL A 781 -42.39 -15.65 -15.58
N TRP A 782 -43.01 -16.73 -15.09
CA TRP A 782 -42.61 -18.10 -15.43
C TRP A 782 -43.51 -18.66 -16.51
N PHE A 783 -42.94 -19.21 -17.58
CA PHE A 783 -43.71 -19.75 -18.69
C PHE A 783 -43.07 -21.00 -19.30
N LYS A 784 -43.88 -21.77 -20.03
CA LYS A 784 -43.48 -22.94 -20.81
C LYS A 784 -44.37 -23.04 -22.04
N THR A 785 -43.79 -23.25 -23.22
CA THR A 785 -44.54 -23.52 -24.46
C THR A 785 -43.72 -24.40 -25.40
N GLU A 786 -44.39 -25.15 -26.26
CA GLU A 786 -43.78 -25.87 -27.39
C GLU A 786 -44.20 -25.26 -28.74
N LYS A 787 -45.17 -24.33 -28.69
CA LYS A 787 -45.81 -23.77 -29.87
C LYS A 787 -45.12 -22.47 -30.29
N PRO A 788 -44.91 -22.25 -31.59
CA PRO A 788 -44.37 -20.99 -32.09
C PRO A 788 -45.37 -19.86 -31.81
N GLN A 789 -44.90 -18.81 -31.12
CA GLN A 789 -45.70 -17.63 -30.77
C GLN A 789 -45.29 -16.44 -31.64
N ILE A 790 -46.26 -15.70 -32.16
CA ILE A 790 -46.04 -14.46 -32.93
C ILE A 790 -46.81 -13.32 -32.25
N GLY A 791 -46.07 -12.41 -31.62
CA GLY A 791 -46.63 -11.20 -31.01
C GLY A 791 -47.59 -11.50 -29.84
N LYS A 792 -47.28 -12.51 -29.03
CA LYS A 792 -48.12 -12.95 -27.91
C LYS A 792 -47.55 -12.41 -26.60
N PHE A 793 -48.38 -11.72 -25.82
CA PHE A 793 -47.98 -11.23 -24.50
C PHE A 793 -48.20 -12.30 -23.45
N LEU A 794 -47.14 -12.57 -22.68
CA LEU A 794 -47.25 -13.38 -21.46
C LEU A 794 -47.90 -12.57 -20.34
N VAL A 795 -47.49 -11.30 -20.22
CA VAL A 795 -48.05 -10.33 -19.27
C VAL A 795 -48.02 -8.95 -19.94
N MET A 796 -49.13 -8.22 -19.88
CA MET A 796 -49.26 -6.87 -20.44
C MET A 796 -50.00 -5.97 -19.45
N GLY A 797 -49.45 -4.80 -19.14
CA GLY A 797 -50.11 -3.78 -18.34
C GLY A 797 -50.61 -2.62 -19.21
N GLY A 798 -51.88 -2.26 -19.01
CA GLY A 798 -52.51 -1.13 -19.67
C GLY A 798 -52.91 -1.41 -21.12
N TYR A 799 -53.97 -0.75 -21.58
CA TYR A 799 -54.39 -0.80 -22.97
C TYR A 799 -55.12 0.49 -23.35
N ASN A 800 -54.55 1.25 -24.29
CA ASN A 800 -55.17 2.45 -24.84
C ASN A 800 -54.86 2.57 -26.34
N ASN A 801 -55.86 2.84 -27.18
CA ASN A 801 -55.70 3.05 -28.63
C ASN A 801 -54.77 2.03 -29.31
N TRP A 802 -55.04 0.72 -29.14
CA TRP A 802 -54.24 -0.37 -29.72
C TRP A 802 -52.80 -0.47 -29.23
N THR A 803 -52.49 0.10 -28.06
CA THR A 803 -51.13 0.09 -27.48
C THR A 803 -51.17 -0.27 -26.01
N TYR A 804 -50.04 -0.74 -25.48
CA TYR A 804 -49.84 -1.16 -24.07
C TYR A 804 -48.92 -0.17 -23.36
N ASP A 805 -48.95 -0.15 -22.03
CA ASP A 805 -48.06 0.71 -21.23
C ASP A 805 -46.75 -0.02 -20.90
N TRP A 806 -46.83 -1.33 -20.65
CA TRP A 806 -45.68 -2.21 -20.57
C TRP A 806 -46.08 -3.66 -20.84
N GLY A 807 -45.11 -4.53 -21.12
CA GLY A 807 -45.40 -5.95 -21.23
C GLY A 807 -44.25 -6.83 -21.68
N VAL A 808 -44.38 -8.12 -21.40
CA VAL A 808 -43.47 -9.19 -21.79
C VAL A 808 -44.07 -9.91 -23.00
N CYS A 809 -43.39 -9.83 -24.14
CA CYS A 809 -43.91 -10.35 -25.41
C CYS A 809 -42.96 -11.39 -26.04
N LEU A 810 -43.55 -12.49 -26.51
CA LEU A 810 -42.91 -13.48 -27.38
C LEU A 810 -43.27 -13.19 -28.83
N SER A 811 -42.26 -13.15 -29.69
CA SER A 811 -42.39 -12.79 -31.10
C SER A 811 -41.52 -13.67 -31.98
N THR A 812 -41.73 -13.57 -33.29
CA THR A 812 -40.91 -14.24 -34.31
C THR A 812 -40.84 -15.75 -34.07
N ASN A 813 -41.99 -16.42 -33.98
CA ASN A 813 -42.10 -17.86 -33.70
C ASN A 813 -41.38 -18.29 -32.41
N SER A 814 -41.54 -17.52 -31.33
CA SER A 814 -40.85 -17.74 -30.05
C SER A 814 -39.31 -17.72 -30.13
N THR A 815 -38.74 -17.11 -31.17
CA THR A 815 -37.27 -16.91 -31.25
C THR A 815 -36.81 -15.59 -30.65
N GLN A 816 -37.75 -14.69 -30.37
CA GLN A 816 -37.48 -13.38 -29.79
C GLN A 816 -38.42 -13.10 -28.62
N MET A 817 -37.86 -12.52 -27.57
CA MET A 817 -38.61 -12.08 -26.40
C MET A 817 -38.21 -10.66 -26.04
N SER A 818 -39.18 -9.85 -25.61
CA SER A 818 -38.95 -8.44 -25.32
C SER A 818 -39.64 -8.01 -24.03
N PHE A 819 -39.00 -7.13 -23.27
CA PHE A 819 -39.66 -6.35 -22.23
C PHE A 819 -39.92 -4.95 -22.75
N ASN A 820 -41.19 -4.63 -22.98
CA ASN A 820 -41.59 -3.37 -23.58
C ASN A 820 -42.05 -2.39 -22.49
N VAL A 821 -41.60 -1.15 -22.55
CA VAL A 821 -42.00 -0.06 -21.65
C VAL A 821 -42.34 1.18 -22.47
N ARG A 822 -43.49 1.79 -22.20
CA ARG A 822 -43.97 2.98 -22.90
C ARG A 822 -43.76 4.24 -22.08
N GLY A 823 -43.04 5.19 -22.68
CA GLY A 823 -43.01 6.60 -22.29
C GLY A 823 -43.54 7.46 -23.43
N ARG A 824 -42.79 8.49 -23.84
CA ARG A 824 -43.07 9.26 -25.08
C ARG A 824 -43.01 8.39 -26.35
N LYS A 825 -42.17 7.35 -26.33
CA LYS A 825 -42.05 6.29 -27.34
C LYS A 825 -42.06 4.93 -26.64
N ILE A 826 -42.16 3.85 -27.42
CA ILE A 826 -42.03 2.49 -26.90
C ILE A 826 -40.55 2.12 -26.90
N TYR A 827 -40.06 1.67 -25.76
CA TYR A 827 -38.74 1.06 -25.60
C TYR A 827 -38.91 -0.45 -25.54
N ASN A 828 -38.17 -1.19 -26.38
CA ASN A 828 -38.34 -2.62 -26.58
C ASN A 828 -36.98 -3.35 -26.70
N PRO A 829 -36.19 -3.46 -25.61
CA PRO A 829 -35.06 -4.38 -25.62
C PRO A 829 -35.52 -5.80 -25.99
N ILE A 830 -34.89 -6.38 -27.02
CA ILE A 830 -35.17 -7.73 -27.53
C ILE A 830 -33.99 -8.64 -27.20
N ILE A 831 -34.30 -9.85 -26.76
CA ILE A 831 -33.37 -10.98 -26.66
C ILE A 831 -33.74 -12.04 -27.70
N SER A 832 -32.74 -12.72 -28.24
CA SER A 832 -32.92 -13.84 -29.18
C SER A 832 -32.60 -15.17 -28.47
N GLY A 833 -33.39 -16.20 -28.73
CA GLY A 833 -33.25 -17.51 -28.11
C GLY A 833 -34.21 -18.52 -28.73
N ASN A 834 -34.30 -19.71 -28.15
CA ASN A 834 -35.37 -20.65 -28.45
C ASN A 834 -36.25 -20.79 -27.21
N PHE A 835 -37.41 -20.14 -27.20
CA PHE A 835 -38.31 -20.05 -26.03
C PHE A 835 -39.51 -21.01 -26.12
N ASN A 836 -39.60 -21.81 -27.18
CA ASN A 836 -40.64 -22.85 -27.34
C ASN A 836 -40.04 -24.26 -27.28
N ASP A 837 -39.06 -24.47 -26.41
CA ASP A 837 -38.33 -25.72 -26.26
C ASP A 837 -38.96 -26.72 -25.27
N GLY A 838 -40.14 -26.38 -24.72
CA GLY A 838 -40.87 -27.22 -23.77
C GLY A 838 -40.34 -27.15 -22.33
N PHE A 839 -39.35 -26.33 -22.01
CA PHE A 839 -38.84 -26.15 -20.64
C PHE A 839 -39.48 -24.93 -19.94
N TRP A 840 -39.39 -24.91 -18.61
CA TRP A 840 -39.80 -23.76 -17.82
C TRP A 840 -38.73 -22.67 -17.87
N HIS A 841 -39.14 -21.45 -18.22
CA HIS A 841 -38.29 -20.27 -18.24
C HIS A 841 -38.77 -19.22 -17.25
N GLN A 842 -37.82 -18.57 -16.56
CA GLN A 842 -38.06 -17.34 -15.82
C GLN A 842 -37.65 -16.15 -16.69
N PHE A 843 -38.57 -15.22 -16.90
CA PHE A 843 -38.25 -13.93 -17.49
C PHE A 843 -38.46 -12.83 -16.46
N ILE A 844 -37.47 -11.96 -16.26
CA ILE A 844 -37.60 -10.75 -15.44
C ILE A 844 -37.23 -9.52 -16.26
N GLY A 845 -38.16 -8.59 -16.40
CA GLY A 845 -37.92 -7.25 -16.92
C GLY A 845 -37.83 -6.25 -15.78
N VAL A 846 -36.71 -5.52 -15.68
CA VAL A 846 -36.47 -4.49 -14.67
C VAL A 846 -36.35 -3.13 -15.35
N PHE A 847 -37.12 -2.15 -14.87
CA PHE A 847 -37.10 -0.77 -15.31
C PHE A 847 -36.92 0.14 -14.10
N ASP A 848 -35.87 0.97 -14.10
CA ASP A 848 -35.51 1.85 -12.96
C ASP A 848 -35.80 3.34 -13.21
N GLY A 849 -36.48 3.65 -14.32
CA GLY A 849 -36.73 5.02 -14.79
C GLY A 849 -35.68 5.54 -15.77
N LYS A 850 -34.46 4.99 -15.81
CA LYS A 850 -33.34 5.43 -16.68
C LYS A 850 -32.75 4.31 -17.52
N SER A 851 -33.06 3.06 -17.22
CA SER A 851 -32.57 1.87 -17.90
C SER A 851 -33.61 0.76 -17.88
N ILE A 852 -33.51 -0.14 -18.86
CA ILE A 852 -34.29 -1.37 -18.92
C ILE A 852 -33.31 -2.54 -18.99
N THR A 853 -33.45 -3.50 -18.07
CA THR A 853 -32.60 -4.70 -18.01
C THR A 853 -33.48 -5.96 -18.05
N ILE A 854 -33.11 -6.92 -18.89
CA ILE A 854 -33.78 -8.21 -19.04
C ILE A 854 -32.91 -9.29 -18.43
N TYR A 855 -33.53 -10.12 -17.60
CA TYR A 855 -32.97 -11.36 -17.08
C TYR A 855 -33.78 -12.55 -17.61
N LEU A 856 -33.08 -13.61 -17.97
CA LEU A 856 -33.66 -14.89 -18.36
C LEU A 856 -32.99 -15.99 -17.55
N ASP A 857 -33.78 -16.84 -16.90
CA ASP A 857 -33.32 -17.98 -16.10
C ASP A 857 -32.25 -17.61 -15.07
N GLY A 858 -32.47 -16.49 -14.36
CA GLY A 858 -31.56 -15.93 -13.36
C GLY A 858 -30.34 -15.16 -13.92
N LYS A 859 -30.18 -15.04 -15.24
CA LYS A 859 -29.01 -14.41 -15.89
C LYS A 859 -29.38 -13.08 -16.58
N PRO A 860 -28.60 -11.99 -16.41
CA PRO A 860 -28.80 -10.78 -17.21
C PRO A 860 -28.43 -11.04 -18.67
N VAL A 861 -29.34 -10.74 -19.59
CA VAL A 861 -29.18 -11.04 -21.03
C VAL A 861 -29.24 -9.80 -21.91
N LYS A 862 -29.80 -8.69 -21.42
CA LYS A 862 -29.82 -7.41 -22.13
C LYS A 862 -29.96 -6.24 -21.16
N SER A 863 -29.26 -5.14 -21.44
CA SER A 863 -29.53 -3.84 -20.80
C SER A 863 -29.57 -2.72 -21.85
N MET A 864 -30.45 -1.75 -21.64
CA MET A 864 -30.67 -0.59 -22.51
C MET A 864 -30.77 0.66 -21.64
N MET A 865 -29.82 1.58 -21.79
CA MET A 865 -29.89 2.91 -21.17
C MET A 865 -30.86 3.81 -21.95
N LEU A 866 -31.59 4.65 -21.24
CA LEU A 866 -32.52 5.63 -21.79
C LEU A 866 -31.89 7.02 -21.83
N GLU A 867 -32.20 7.79 -22.87
CA GLU A 867 -31.64 9.15 -23.07
C GLU A 867 -32.15 10.15 -22.03
N GLU A 868 -33.39 9.97 -21.57
CA GLU A 868 -34.04 10.77 -20.53
C GLU A 868 -34.78 9.86 -19.54
N PRO A 869 -34.97 10.30 -18.27
CA PRO A 869 -35.82 9.59 -17.33
C PRO A 869 -37.26 9.43 -17.83
N VAL A 870 -37.84 8.26 -17.64
CA VAL A 870 -39.20 7.91 -18.08
C VAL A 870 -40.06 7.55 -16.86
N THR A 871 -41.33 7.97 -16.89
CA THR A 871 -42.37 7.52 -15.95
C THR A 871 -43.48 6.85 -16.76
N ILE A 872 -43.93 5.69 -16.31
CA ILE A 872 -45.07 4.97 -16.91
C ILE A 872 -46.34 5.55 -16.29
N ASN A 873 -47.21 6.11 -17.13
CA ASN A 873 -48.53 6.60 -16.70
C ASN A 873 -49.59 5.58 -17.14
N PRO A 874 -50.29 4.93 -16.20
CA PRO A 874 -51.37 3.98 -16.52
C PRO A 874 -52.43 4.59 -17.43
N SER A 875 -52.83 3.84 -18.46
CA SER A 875 -53.98 4.18 -19.31
C SER A 875 -55.31 4.21 -18.55
N ASP A 876 -56.29 4.99 -19.03
CA ASP A 876 -57.66 4.94 -18.54
C ASP A 876 -58.23 3.52 -18.57
N GLY A 877 -58.79 3.07 -17.44
CA GLY A 877 -59.31 1.71 -17.29
C GLY A 877 -58.21 0.63 -17.27
N PHE A 878 -57.01 0.96 -16.76
CA PHE A 878 -55.85 0.07 -16.67
C PHE A 878 -56.22 -1.33 -16.15
N LYS A 879 -55.76 -2.34 -16.90
CA LYS A 879 -55.85 -3.76 -16.51
C LYS A 879 -54.54 -4.43 -16.85
N ILE A 880 -54.24 -5.50 -16.12
CA ILE A 880 -53.16 -6.42 -16.47
C ILE A 880 -53.77 -7.62 -17.16
N TYR A 881 -53.30 -7.91 -18.36
CA TYR A 881 -53.69 -9.07 -19.16
C TYR A 881 -52.57 -10.11 -19.05
N ILE A 882 -52.93 -11.35 -18.72
CA ILE A 882 -52.02 -12.47 -18.60
C ILE A 882 -52.41 -13.49 -19.66
N GLY A 883 -51.43 -13.85 -20.50
CA GLY A 883 -51.62 -14.73 -21.65
C GLY A 883 -52.34 -14.08 -22.84
N SER A 884 -52.45 -12.75 -22.93
CA SER A 884 -53.13 -12.09 -24.05
C SER A 884 -52.72 -10.64 -24.32
N TRP A 885 -52.74 -10.24 -25.60
CA TRP A 885 -52.78 -8.84 -26.00
C TRP A 885 -54.22 -8.33 -26.01
N SER A 886 -54.62 -7.64 -24.94
CA SER A 886 -55.94 -6.99 -24.77
C SER A 886 -57.17 -7.89 -25.00
N GLY A 887 -57.07 -9.20 -24.77
CA GLY A 887 -58.14 -10.18 -25.06
C GLY A 887 -58.20 -10.61 -26.54
N GLY A 888 -57.34 -10.07 -27.41
CA GLY A 888 -57.28 -10.39 -28.84
C GLY A 888 -56.36 -11.57 -29.15
N SER A 889 -55.04 -11.39 -29.03
CA SER A 889 -54.04 -12.42 -29.34
C SER A 889 -53.64 -13.21 -28.10
N LYS A 890 -54.07 -14.48 -28.00
CA LYS A 890 -53.86 -15.34 -26.82
C LYS A 890 -52.61 -16.20 -26.96
N PHE A 891 -51.99 -16.48 -25.82
CA PHE A 891 -50.82 -17.35 -25.65
C PHE A 891 -51.26 -18.82 -25.59
N ASP A 892 -50.49 -19.70 -26.25
CA ASP A 892 -50.67 -21.17 -26.18
C ASP A 892 -49.53 -21.78 -25.37
N GLY A 893 -49.82 -22.31 -24.19
CA GLY A 893 -48.84 -22.89 -23.28
C GLY A 893 -49.23 -22.79 -21.81
N TYR A 894 -48.23 -22.83 -20.93
CA TYR A 894 -48.40 -22.70 -19.48
C TYR A 894 -47.75 -21.41 -18.99
N ILE A 895 -48.49 -20.68 -18.15
CA ILE A 895 -47.95 -19.62 -17.31
C ILE A 895 -47.95 -20.17 -15.89
N GLY A 896 -46.80 -20.15 -15.23
CA GLY A 896 -46.62 -20.69 -13.89
C GLY A 896 -47.11 -19.70 -12.85
N PHE A 897 -46.43 -18.55 -12.77
CA PHE A 897 -46.87 -17.43 -11.95
C PHE A 897 -46.35 -16.12 -12.52
N VAL A 898 -46.96 -15.02 -12.06
CA VAL A 898 -46.62 -13.65 -12.44
C VAL A 898 -46.47 -12.83 -11.18
N ASN A 899 -45.36 -12.09 -11.08
CA ASN A 899 -45.14 -11.08 -10.06
C ASN A 899 -44.93 -9.73 -10.71
N VAL A 900 -45.54 -8.69 -10.15
CA VAL A 900 -45.32 -7.30 -10.57
C VAL A 900 -45.01 -6.45 -9.35
N TYR A 901 -43.89 -5.74 -9.40
CA TYR A 901 -43.39 -4.89 -8.32
C TYR A 901 -43.23 -3.44 -8.78
N ALA A 902 -43.53 -2.49 -7.90
CA ALA A 902 -43.18 -1.08 -8.04
C ALA A 902 -41.76 -0.77 -7.54
N ASP A 903 -40.84 -1.73 -7.71
CA ASP A 903 -39.45 -1.66 -7.23
C ASP A 903 -38.46 -2.16 -8.30
N VAL A 904 -37.17 -1.92 -8.07
CA VAL A 904 -36.07 -2.39 -8.90
C VAL A 904 -35.45 -3.63 -8.27
N PHE A 905 -35.37 -4.70 -9.06
CA PHE A 905 -34.59 -5.86 -8.67
C PHE A 905 -33.13 -5.66 -9.03
N GLU A 906 -32.28 -5.79 -8.03
CA GLU A 906 -30.85 -5.93 -8.21
C GLU A 906 -30.52 -7.35 -8.72
N PRO A 907 -29.35 -7.59 -9.32
CA PRO A 907 -28.95 -8.92 -9.78
C PRO A 907 -29.08 -10.02 -8.71
N SER A 908 -28.84 -9.68 -7.44
CA SER A 908 -29.01 -10.61 -6.31
C SER A 908 -30.46 -11.05 -6.11
N ASP A 909 -31.42 -10.13 -6.25
CA ASP A 909 -32.84 -10.39 -6.01
C ASP A 909 -33.37 -11.38 -7.07
N VAL A 910 -32.96 -11.17 -8.33
CA VAL A 910 -33.27 -12.06 -9.45
C VAL A 910 -32.75 -13.48 -9.21
N ILE A 911 -31.49 -13.61 -8.80
CA ILE A 911 -30.85 -14.91 -8.55
C ILE A 911 -31.53 -15.60 -7.36
N GLU A 912 -31.83 -14.87 -6.29
CA GLU A 912 -32.53 -15.43 -5.13
C GLU A 912 -33.91 -15.98 -5.53
N GLN A 913 -34.68 -15.21 -6.29
CA GLN A 913 -36.01 -15.63 -6.77
C GLN A 913 -35.93 -16.86 -7.68
N TYR A 914 -35.00 -16.86 -8.64
CA TYR A 914 -34.78 -18.00 -9.53
C TYR A 914 -34.43 -19.27 -8.74
N THR A 915 -33.48 -19.16 -7.81
CA THR A 915 -33.00 -20.32 -7.03
C THR A 915 -34.04 -20.84 -6.04
N ARG A 916 -34.83 -19.96 -5.41
CA ARG A 916 -35.94 -20.36 -4.54
C ARG A 916 -37.02 -21.09 -5.33
N ALA A 917 -37.31 -20.66 -6.56
CA ALA A 917 -38.34 -21.25 -7.41
C ALA A 917 -37.97 -22.68 -7.84
N GLN A 918 -36.68 -22.97 -8.06
CA GLN A 918 -36.19 -24.28 -8.49
C GLN A 918 -36.12 -25.35 -7.38
N GLY A 919 -36.15 -24.94 -6.10
CA GLY A 919 -35.99 -25.85 -4.95
C GLY A 919 -34.55 -26.37 -4.76
N LYS A 920 -34.27 -27.03 -3.62
CA LYS A 920 -32.93 -27.60 -3.33
C LYS A 920 -32.66 -28.80 -4.24
N GLY A 921 -31.98 -28.58 -5.36
CA GLY A 921 -31.42 -29.59 -6.26
C GLY A 921 -29.95 -29.31 -6.58
N THR A 922 -29.13 -30.35 -6.57
CA THR A 922 -27.68 -30.39 -6.74
C THR A 922 -27.19 -29.69 -8.01
N GLY A 923 -26.31 -28.70 -7.86
CA GLY A 923 -25.72 -27.92 -8.96
C GLY A 923 -25.11 -26.58 -8.54
N ILE A 924 -25.45 -26.10 -7.34
CA ILE A 924 -24.92 -24.85 -6.77
C ILE A 924 -23.47 -25.07 -6.31
N LEU A 925 -22.51 -24.51 -7.06
CA LEU A 925 -21.08 -24.55 -6.72
C LEU A 925 -20.73 -23.53 -5.62
N ALA A 926 -21.48 -22.44 -5.51
CA ALA A 926 -21.27 -21.41 -4.48
C ALA A 926 -22.57 -20.69 -4.10
N LYS A 927 -22.68 -20.27 -2.83
CA LYS A 927 -23.77 -19.46 -2.29
C LYS A 927 -23.26 -18.05 -1.97
N VAL A 928 -23.97 -17.02 -2.44
CA VAL A 928 -23.72 -15.63 -2.00
C VAL A 928 -24.16 -15.49 -0.54
N ILE A 929 -23.25 -15.07 0.33
CA ILE A 929 -23.53 -14.83 1.76
C ILE A 929 -23.94 -13.38 1.98
N SER A 930 -23.21 -12.47 1.34
CA SER A 930 -23.39 -11.03 1.47
C SER A 930 -22.90 -10.35 0.20
N ALA A 931 -23.71 -9.47 -0.36
CA ALA A 931 -23.33 -8.60 -1.46
C ALA A 931 -23.68 -7.17 -1.06
N THR A 932 -22.68 -6.31 -1.03
CA THR A 932 -22.83 -4.88 -0.79
C THR A 932 -22.21 -4.11 -1.95
N ARG A 933 -22.41 -2.79 -1.99
CA ARG A 933 -21.74 -1.93 -2.96
C ARG A 933 -20.19 -2.05 -2.88
N ASN A 934 -19.65 -2.37 -1.70
CA ASN A 934 -18.21 -2.32 -1.43
C ASN A 934 -17.52 -3.67 -1.50
N TYR A 935 -18.23 -4.78 -1.24
CA TYR A 935 -17.66 -6.11 -1.30
C TYR A 935 -18.74 -7.18 -1.52
N VAL A 936 -18.31 -8.34 -2.01
CA VAL A 936 -19.15 -9.53 -2.21
C VAL A 936 -18.46 -10.75 -1.61
N VAL A 937 -19.23 -11.58 -0.90
CA VAL A 937 -18.75 -12.80 -0.24
C VAL A 937 -19.53 -14.02 -0.74
N PHE A 938 -18.78 -15.06 -1.10
CA PHE A 938 -19.30 -16.35 -1.53
C PHE A 938 -18.80 -17.47 -0.63
N ASP A 939 -19.68 -18.41 -0.30
CA ASP A 939 -19.31 -19.72 0.24
C ASP A 939 -19.34 -20.73 -0.91
N VAL A 940 -18.17 -21.26 -1.27
CA VAL A 940 -18.04 -22.32 -2.26
C VAL A 940 -18.16 -23.66 -1.56
N TYR A 941 -19.09 -24.49 -2.03
CA TYR A 941 -19.30 -25.82 -1.48
C TYR A 941 -18.22 -26.78 -2.01
N GLY A 942 -17.66 -27.58 -1.12
CA GLY A 942 -16.60 -28.51 -1.48
C GLY A 942 -16.02 -29.28 -0.31
N LYS A 943 -14.94 -30.02 -0.56
CA LYS A 943 -14.17 -30.75 0.46
C LYS A 943 -13.24 -29.79 1.20
N GLY A 944 -13.16 -29.93 2.53
CA GLY A 944 -12.26 -29.13 3.36
C GLY A 944 -10.79 -29.54 3.18
N ILE A 945 -9.87 -28.60 3.38
CA ILE A 945 -8.44 -28.85 3.18
C ILE A 945 -7.81 -29.41 4.44
N TYR A 946 -7.11 -30.55 4.36
CA TYR A 946 -6.37 -31.08 5.50
C TYR A 946 -4.90 -31.36 5.15
N THR A 947 -4.02 -31.19 6.12
CA THR A 947 -2.60 -31.57 5.96
C THR A 947 -2.47 -33.09 6.00
N SER A 948 -1.93 -33.71 4.95
CA SER A 948 -1.67 -35.16 4.95
C SER A 948 -0.35 -35.45 5.69
N PRO A 949 -0.32 -36.36 6.68
CA PRO A 949 0.91 -36.75 7.38
C PRO A 949 1.87 -37.60 6.51
N THR A 950 1.44 -38.02 5.31
CA THR A 950 2.23 -38.87 4.40
C THR A 950 2.42 -38.17 3.05
N SER A 951 3.21 -37.09 3.01
CA SER A 951 3.60 -36.49 1.73
C SER A 951 4.71 -37.34 1.09
N GLY A 952 4.31 -38.29 0.23
CA GLY A 952 5.21 -38.98 -0.67
C GLY A 952 5.62 -38.15 -1.89
N ILE A 953 5.42 -36.83 -1.85
CA ILE A 953 5.55 -35.91 -2.99
C ILE A 953 6.55 -34.82 -2.65
N THR A 954 7.49 -34.59 -3.57
CA THR A 954 8.51 -33.55 -3.47
C THR A 954 8.57 -32.75 -4.76
N VAL A 955 8.48 -31.42 -4.64
CA VAL A 955 8.76 -30.49 -5.73
C VAL A 955 10.27 -30.27 -5.75
N GLU A 956 10.95 -30.67 -6.82
CA GLU A 956 12.41 -30.67 -6.88
C GLU A 956 12.96 -29.45 -7.62
N ASN A 957 12.72 -29.38 -8.94
CA ASN A 957 13.22 -28.29 -9.78
C ASN A 957 12.06 -27.46 -10.28
N VAL A 958 12.18 -26.14 -10.11
CA VAL A 958 11.31 -25.20 -10.78
C VAL A 958 12.14 -24.11 -11.41
N TYR A 959 11.92 -23.87 -12.69
CA TYR A 959 12.63 -22.84 -13.44
C TYR A 959 11.68 -22.04 -14.31
N ILE A 960 12.03 -20.77 -14.47
CA ILE A 960 11.29 -19.80 -15.24
C ILE A 960 12.16 -19.40 -16.43
N ARG A 961 11.63 -19.51 -17.64
CA ARG A 961 12.34 -19.17 -18.86
C ARG A 961 11.44 -18.42 -19.85
N PRO A 962 11.99 -17.51 -20.66
CA PRO A 962 11.23 -16.99 -21.79
C PRO A 962 10.96 -18.13 -22.77
N VAL A 963 9.72 -18.21 -23.26
CA VAL A 963 9.29 -19.22 -24.24
C VAL A 963 8.92 -18.53 -25.53
N LYS A 964 9.41 -19.07 -26.65
CA LYS A 964 9.04 -18.61 -27.98
C LYS A 964 7.70 -19.24 -28.36
N VAL A 965 6.70 -18.40 -28.62
CA VAL A 965 5.41 -18.82 -29.18
C VAL A 965 5.25 -18.15 -30.53
N GLY A 966 5.25 -18.94 -31.60
CA GLY A 966 5.39 -18.45 -32.98
C GLY A 966 6.74 -17.76 -33.20
N ASP A 967 6.73 -16.51 -33.66
CA ASP A 967 7.92 -15.69 -33.86
C ASP A 967 8.25 -14.73 -32.70
N SER A 968 7.47 -14.75 -31.61
CA SER A 968 7.60 -13.80 -30.49
C SER A 968 8.01 -14.46 -29.17
N PHE A 969 8.89 -13.80 -28.40
CA PHE A 969 9.29 -14.18 -27.03
C PHE A 969 8.39 -13.51 -25.97
N ASN A 970 7.09 -13.43 -26.25
CA ASN A 970 6.14 -12.69 -25.41
C ASN A 970 5.53 -13.55 -24.30
N HIS A 971 6.12 -14.71 -24.00
CA HIS A 971 5.60 -15.65 -23.02
C HIS A 971 6.67 -16.09 -22.02
N THR A 972 6.23 -16.33 -20.79
CA THR A 972 7.01 -16.86 -19.69
C THR A 972 6.59 -18.31 -19.46
N GLY A 973 7.53 -19.24 -19.62
CA GLY A 973 7.36 -20.65 -19.29
C GLY A 973 7.79 -20.92 -17.85
N LEU A 974 6.95 -21.66 -17.13
CA LEU A 974 7.23 -22.21 -15.81
C LEU A 974 7.26 -23.73 -15.94
N SER A 975 8.41 -24.31 -15.62
CA SER A 975 8.60 -25.77 -15.63
C SER A 975 8.74 -26.26 -14.19
N ILE A 976 8.00 -27.31 -13.83
CA ILE A 976 7.96 -27.88 -12.48
C ILE A 976 8.22 -29.38 -12.55
N ASP A 977 9.24 -29.85 -11.84
CA ASP A 977 9.52 -31.26 -11.64
C ASP A 977 8.95 -31.72 -10.29
N ILE A 978 8.06 -32.72 -10.35
CA ILE A 978 7.44 -33.33 -9.18
C ILE A 978 7.84 -34.80 -9.13
N HIS A 979 8.44 -35.21 -8.02
CA HIS A 979 8.64 -36.61 -7.70
C HIS A 979 7.52 -37.09 -6.77
N SER A 980 6.85 -38.18 -7.14
CA SER A 980 5.77 -38.77 -6.33
C SER A 980 6.00 -40.26 -6.09
N LYS A 981 5.80 -40.72 -4.85
CA LYS A 981 5.86 -42.14 -4.48
C LYS A 981 4.63 -42.95 -4.88
N LYS A 982 3.53 -42.30 -5.31
CA LYS A 982 2.27 -42.94 -5.72
C LYS A 982 1.58 -42.11 -6.79
N SER A 983 0.79 -42.76 -7.64
CA SER A 983 -0.09 -42.05 -8.55
C SER A 983 -1.27 -41.41 -7.82
N PHE A 984 -1.61 -40.17 -8.15
CA PHE A 984 -2.80 -39.50 -7.65
C PHE A 984 -3.29 -38.44 -8.63
N ASN A 985 -4.58 -38.13 -8.54
CA ASN A 985 -5.19 -37.00 -9.20
C ASN A 985 -5.38 -35.87 -8.18
N GLY A 986 -5.20 -34.64 -8.64
CA GLY A 986 -5.24 -33.48 -7.77
C GLY A 986 -5.32 -32.16 -8.53
N THR A 987 -5.15 -31.08 -7.78
CA THR A 987 -5.14 -29.71 -8.29
C THR A 987 -3.82 -29.02 -7.94
N LEU A 988 -3.17 -28.45 -8.96
CA LEU A 988 -2.08 -27.49 -8.82
C LEU A 988 -2.67 -26.09 -8.66
N ILE A 989 -2.25 -25.39 -7.62
CA ILE A 989 -2.54 -23.96 -7.46
C ILE A 989 -1.20 -23.23 -7.44
N LEU A 990 -1.03 -22.31 -8.39
CA LEU A 990 0.08 -21.38 -8.43
C LEU A 990 -0.42 -20.02 -7.98
N ASN A 991 -0.13 -19.65 -6.74
CA ASN A 991 -0.53 -18.39 -6.16
C ASN A 991 0.63 -17.39 -6.27
N THR A 992 0.41 -16.29 -6.98
CA THR A 992 1.29 -15.12 -6.94
C THR A 992 0.70 -14.05 -6.05
N TYR A 993 1.44 -12.97 -5.85
CA TYR A 993 0.89 -11.82 -5.16
C TYR A 993 -0.32 -11.18 -5.85
N TYR A 994 -0.49 -11.34 -7.16
CA TYR A 994 -1.50 -10.60 -7.92
C TYR A 994 -2.64 -11.49 -8.43
N PHE A 995 -2.37 -12.77 -8.67
CA PHE A 995 -3.32 -13.73 -9.22
C PHE A 995 -2.97 -15.17 -8.83
N SER A 996 -3.92 -16.08 -8.98
CA SER A 996 -3.71 -17.52 -8.88
C SER A 996 -3.99 -18.23 -10.20
N LYS A 997 -3.24 -19.31 -10.51
CA LYS A 997 -3.52 -20.20 -11.64
C LYS A 997 -3.89 -21.59 -11.12
N PHE A 998 -4.94 -22.17 -11.68
CA PHE A 998 -5.42 -23.51 -11.34
C PHE A 998 -5.21 -24.46 -12.50
N GLN A 999 -4.75 -25.67 -12.20
CA GLN A 999 -4.59 -26.72 -13.20
C GLN A 999 -4.87 -28.09 -12.57
N ASN A 1000 -5.66 -28.92 -13.26
CA ASN A 1000 -5.84 -30.31 -12.88
C ASN A 1000 -4.54 -31.09 -13.13
N LEU A 1001 -4.16 -31.93 -12.18
CA LEU A 1001 -2.95 -32.75 -12.23
C LEU A 1001 -3.31 -34.23 -12.20
N GLU A 1002 -2.72 -34.97 -13.14
CA GLU A 1002 -2.59 -36.42 -13.08
C GLU A 1002 -1.11 -36.73 -12.84
N VAL A 1003 -0.74 -37.04 -11.60
CA VAL A 1003 0.65 -37.33 -11.23
C VAL A 1003 0.83 -38.84 -11.18
N LYS A 1004 1.81 -39.35 -11.95
CA LYS A 1004 2.20 -40.76 -11.94
C LYS A 1004 3.25 -41.01 -10.86
N GLU A 1005 3.42 -42.27 -10.48
CA GLU A 1005 4.54 -42.67 -9.61
C GLU A 1005 5.88 -42.41 -10.33
N GLY A 1006 6.85 -41.83 -9.62
CA GLY A 1006 8.13 -41.38 -10.15
C GLY A 1006 8.19 -39.89 -10.46
N TYR A 1007 9.01 -39.53 -11.46
CA TYR A 1007 9.24 -38.15 -11.90
C TYR A 1007 8.19 -37.69 -12.91
N ASN A 1008 7.61 -36.51 -12.66
CA ASN A 1008 6.60 -35.88 -13.51
C ASN A 1008 7.07 -34.46 -13.85
N HIS A 1009 7.06 -34.12 -15.13
CA HIS A 1009 7.41 -32.80 -15.63
C HIS A 1009 6.15 -32.06 -16.07
N ILE A 1010 5.95 -30.86 -15.54
CA ILE A 1010 4.82 -29.99 -15.88
C ILE A 1010 5.37 -28.71 -16.46
N GLU A 1011 4.92 -28.35 -17.66
CA GLU A 1011 5.26 -27.08 -18.31
C GLU A 1011 4.01 -26.22 -18.49
N LEU A 1012 4.10 -24.98 -18.01
CA LEU A 1012 3.03 -23.99 -18.06
C LEU A 1012 3.51 -22.74 -18.76
N ILE A 1013 2.69 -22.18 -19.64
CA ILE A 1013 3.04 -21.00 -20.43
C ILE A 1013 2.08 -19.87 -20.08
N PHE A 1014 2.65 -18.71 -19.78
CA PHE A 1014 1.92 -17.50 -19.44
C PHE A 1014 2.28 -16.38 -20.42
N PRO A 1015 1.34 -15.50 -20.81
CA PRO A 1015 1.69 -14.28 -21.50
C PRO A 1015 2.55 -13.40 -20.58
N ASN A 1016 3.52 -12.68 -21.15
CA ASN A 1016 4.37 -11.76 -20.36
C ASN A 1016 3.54 -10.61 -19.79
N THR A 1017 2.51 -10.16 -20.52
CA THR A 1017 1.60 -9.09 -20.10
C THR A 1017 0.15 -9.40 -20.41
N ILE A 1018 -0.77 -9.00 -19.52
CA ILE A 1018 -2.23 -8.97 -19.74
C ILE A 1018 -2.70 -7.55 -19.42
N ASP A 1019 -3.43 -6.90 -20.34
CA ASP A 1019 -3.88 -5.51 -20.20
C ASP A 1019 -2.79 -4.55 -19.71
N SER A 1020 -1.61 -4.60 -20.34
CA SER A 1020 -0.39 -3.84 -19.96
C SER A 1020 0.23 -4.17 -18.59
N LYS A 1021 -0.26 -5.18 -17.87
CA LYS A 1021 0.27 -5.61 -16.57
C LYS A 1021 1.24 -6.79 -16.70
N PRO A 1022 2.39 -6.81 -16.01
CA PRO A 1022 3.47 -7.77 -16.26
C PRO A 1022 3.32 -9.10 -15.51
N VAL A 1023 2.51 -10.02 -16.05
CA VAL A 1023 2.28 -11.37 -15.51
C VAL A 1023 3.57 -12.19 -15.39
N GLY A 1024 4.44 -12.15 -16.41
CA GLY A 1024 5.72 -12.88 -16.37
C GLY A 1024 6.63 -12.45 -15.22
N LEU A 1025 6.65 -11.13 -14.91
CA LEU A 1025 7.42 -10.61 -13.77
C LEU A 1025 6.85 -11.07 -12.43
N ALA A 1026 5.53 -11.14 -12.30
CA ALA A 1026 4.89 -11.62 -11.07
C ALA A 1026 5.30 -13.07 -10.74
N ILE A 1027 5.33 -13.94 -11.75
CA ILE A 1027 5.73 -15.35 -11.60
C ILE A 1027 7.19 -15.45 -11.14
N GLY A 1028 8.08 -14.66 -11.75
CA GLY A 1028 9.50 -14.61 -11.40
C GLY A 1028 9.82 -13.94 -10.07
N GLN A 1029 8.96 -13.02 -9.62
CA GLN A 1029 9.11 -12.32 -8.34
C GLN A 1029 8.84 -13.26 -7.17
N LYS A 1030 7.68 -13.92 -7.15
CA LYS A 1030 7.33 -14.92 -6.13
C LYS A 1030 6.07 -15.70 -6.55
N THR A 1031 6.19 -17.03 -6.56
CA THR A 1031 5.08 -17.96 -6.78
C THR A 1031 5.04 -18.99 -5.66
N GLU A 1032 3.90 -19.11 -4.98
CA GLU A 1032 3.59 -20.18 -4.03
C GLU A 1032 2.90 -21.32 -4.79
N ILE A 1033 3.46 -22.51 -4.70
CA ILE A 1033 2.97 -23.74 -5.34
C ILE A 1033 2.30 -24.60 -4.28
N LEU A 1034 1.00 -24.81 -4.46
CA LEU A 1034 0.19 -25.70 -3.63
C LEU A 1034 -0.26 -26.89 -4.49
N ILE A 1035 -0.12 -28.10 -3.93
CA ILE A 1035 -0.62 -29.33 -4.54
C ILE A 1035 -1.65 -29.94 -3.60
N LEU A 1036 -2.88 -30.06 -4.09
CA LEU A 1036 -4.00 -30.67 -3.37
C LEU A 1036 -4.38 -31.99 -4.04
N SER A 1037 -4.65 -33.05 -3.28
CA SER A 1037 -5.33 -34.25 -3.80
C SER A 1037 -6.84 -34.04 -3.93
N ASP A 1038 -7.49 -34.86 -4.75
CA ASP A 1038 -8.95 -34.83 -4.96
C ASP A 1038 -9.79 -35.01 -3.68
N ASP A 1039 -9.21 -35.58 -2.62
CA ASP A 1039 -9.83 -35.75 -1.31
C ASP A 1039 -9.71 -34.50 -0.41
N GLY A 1040 -8.94 -33.48 -0.82
CA GLY A 1040 -8.66 -32.26 -0.06
C GLY A 1040 -7.35 -32.28 0.72
N GLY A 1041 -6.52 -33.31 0.56
CA GLY A 1041 -5.19 -33.37 1.18
C GLY A 1041 -4.20 -32.36 0.60
N LEU A 1042 -3.62 -31.48 1.44
CA LEU A 1042 -2.48 -30.64 1.07
C LEU A 1042 -1.20 -31.47 1.08
N LEU A 1043 -0.70 -31.77 -0.13
CA LEU A 1043 0.44 -32.65 -0.37
C LEU A 1043 1.77 -31.90 -0.44
N ALA A 1044 1.75 -30.66 -0.95
CA ALA A 1044 2.90 -29.77 -1.00
C ALA A 1044 2.49 -28.30 -0.85
N ASN A 1045 3.30 -27.53 -0.12
CA ASN A 1045 3.30 -26.06 -0.14
C ASN A 1045 4.77 -25.61 -0.23
N THR A 1046 5.15 -25.09 -1.39
CA THR A 1046 6.52 -24.66 -1.68
C THR A 1046 6.52 -23.27 -2.32
N ILE A 1047 7.42 -22.40 -1.89
CA ILE A 1047 7.53 -21.04 -2.43
C ILE A 1047 8.78 -20.93 -3.30
N ILE A 1048 8.63 -20.29 -4.44
CA ILE A 1048 9.63 -20.22 -5.49
C ILE A 1048 9.75 -18.78 -5.97
N ALA A 1049 10.99 -18.33 -6.12
CA ALA A 1049 11.33 -17.05 -6.73
C ALA A 1049 12.61 -17.23 -7.55
N SER A 1050 12.80 -16.36 -8.53
CA SER A 1050 14.01 -16.32 -9.36
C SER A 1050 15.30 -16.15 -8.55
N THR A 1051 15.24 -15.38 -7.47
CA THR A 1051 16.32 -15.23 -6.50
C THR A 1051 15.78 -15.49 -5.11
N VAL A 1052 16.31 -16.54 -4.46
CA VAL A 1052 16.00 -16.90 -3.08
C VAL A 1052 17.32 -16.99 -2.33
N LEU A 1053 17.46 -16.20 -1.26
CA LEU A 1053 18.60 -16.31 -0.36
C LEU A 1053 18.25 -17.27 0.78
N LYS A 1054 18.92 -18.43 0.80
CA LYS A 1054 18.76 -19.51 1.79
C LYS A 1054 20.13 -20.07 2.17
N GLY A 1055 20.28 -20.54 3.41
CA GLY A 1055 21.51 -21.20 3.87
C GLY A 1055 22.73 -20.33 3.61
N LEU A 1056 23.79 -20.88 3.01
CA LEU A 1056 25.04 -20.16 2.73
C LEU A 1056 24.85 -18.88 1.88
N ALA A 1057 23.81 -18.79 1.04
CA ALA A 1057 23.56 -17.58 0.24
C ALA A 1057 23.18 -16.37 1.12
N LEU A 1058 22.71 -16.58 2.37
CA LEU A 1058 22.48 -15.48 3.30
C LEU A 1058 23.77 -14.72 3.67
N LEU A 1059 24.96 -15.31 3.42
CA LEU A 1059 26.25 -14.63 3.60
C LEU A 1059 26.40 -13.40 2.69
N TYR A 1060 25.71 -13.34 1.55
CA TYR A 1060 25.71 -12.16 0.67
C TYR A 1060 25.19 -10.90 1.37
N VAL A 1061 24.27 -11.07 2.33
CA VAL A 1061 23.71 -9.96 3.12
C VAL A 1061 24.48 -9.80 4.44
N LEU A 1062 24.80 -10.91 5.10
CA LEU A 1062 25.42 -10.88 6.43
C LEU A 1062 26.85 -10.31 6.44
N LEU A 1063 27.70 -10.72 5.49
CA LEU A 1063 29.12 -10.36 5.52
C LEU A 1063 29.38 -8.85 5.33
N PRO A 1064 28.71 -8.13 4.39
CA PRO A 1064 28.78 -6.68 4.32
C PRO A 1064 28.37 -5.98 5.63
N ILE A 1065 27.33 -6.46 6.30
CA ILE A 1065 26.82 -5.87 7.55
C ILE A 1065 27.86 -6.02 8.67
N ILE A 1066 28.43 -7.21 8.83
CA ILE A 1066 29.48 -7.46 9.83
C ILE A 1066 30.71 -6.59 9.55
N LEU A 1067 31.13 -6.47 8.30
CA LEU A 1067 32.26 -5.61 7.92
C LEU A 1067 31.98 -4.14 8.24
N LEU A 1068 30.78 -3.62 7.93
CA LEU A 1068 30.38 -2.26 8.26
C LEU A 1068 30.34 -2.03 9.77
N LEU A 1069 29.82 -2.99 10.54
CA LEU A 1069 29.79 -2.94 12.00
C LEU A 1069 31.21 -2.93 12.62
N LEU A 1070 32.09 -3.81 12.17
CA LEU A 1070 33.49 -3.88 12.62
C LEU A 1070 34.24 -2.61 12.25
N LEU A 1071 34.06 -2.12 11.02
CA LEU A 1071 34.66 -0.88 10.57
C LEU A 1071 34.18 0.32 11.39
N TYR A 1072 32.87 0.43 11.64
CA TYR A 1072 32.29 1.52 12.44
C TYR A 1072 32.82 1.54 13.88
N THR A 1073 32.88 0.37 14.52
CA THR A 1073 33.37 0.21 15.89
C THR A 1073 34.87 0.46 15.99
N TYR A 1074 35.66 -0.03 15.02
CA TYR A 1074 37.09 0.25 14.93
C TYR A 1074 37.38 1.74 14.77
N ILE A 1075 36.68 2.42 13.85
CA ILE A 1075 36.86 3.85 13.61
C ILE A 1075 36.44 4.66 14.83
N SER A 1076 35.33 4.29 15.48
CA SER A 1076 34.89 4.94 16.71
C SER A 1076 35.92 4.79 17.84
N HIS A 1077 36.75 3.74 17.81
CA HIS A 1077 37.87 3.58 18.73
C HIS A 1077 39.04 4.50 18.35
N LYS A 1078 39.37 4.58 17.06
CA LYS A 1078 40.49 5.33 16.50
C LYS A 1078 40.29 6.84 16.40
N GLU A 1079 39.05 7.34 16.27
CA GLU A 1079 38.71 8.78 16.30
C GLU A 1079 39.25 9.50 17.56
N ARG A 1080 39.66 8.70 18.54
CA ARG A 1080 40.08 9.09 19.88
C ARG A 1080 41.59 8.93 20.13
N GLU A 1081 42.32 8.24 19.26
CA GLU A 1081 43.80 8.22 19.23
C GLU A 1081 44.28 9.43 18.43
#